data_AF-A0AB34K559-F1
#
_entry.id   AF-A0AB34K559-F1
#
_cell.length_a   1.000
_cell.length_b   1.000
_cell.length_c   1.000
_cell.angle_alpha   90.00
_cell.angle_beta   90.00
_cell.angle_gamma   90.00
#
_symmetry.space_group_name_H-M   'P 1'
#
loop_
_entity.id
_entity.type
_entity.pdbx_description
1 polymer ?
#
loop_
_entity_poly.entity_id
_entity_poly.type
_entity_poly.pdbx_seq_one_letter_code
_entity_poly.pdbx_strand_id
1 'polypeptide(L)'
;MALQAADMIATDEEAREAVLSADVLRLSFPRNWPSIFQQPSRLKRFTGKAELGGVRCRAVRRAAFADQQAAAEAGVVVRPFDSFRNAAELQRSPLGWPVVQGFLVLELIAHEVDLSTSVRDVSEVSAGKAFVAFRHHWNRKPDGTWVDLTPAFIHQASDAQSLLVESVKGARPTPPPPVSDGFGPGLLRRTAPSAPASSSPTSTAEGRASLRAPANPRRRGIEIARWDQVVKEEEAKEATADRARQTENETLMRQELARAQQLIQEAHTRREKQTQSTIDELKPKFKELGLMTMPREDLCEFGRASESEQEKIDRHEEQVRMAKQRLEKGLNKSKFDELADQMLLEEESPKAPVKEFLMQAMSKPKEETYCEDENETGEERLGLDAHKKLQGGTIKRDASEAETEAKTAEGKRCDEQRKDFFANLLQAAEVTKQAGNFSFKQGDDRDAICKYRDALSMLCVESAATQLLEAASEGESAGRPFASLPDGVTPAEVRRRSPHELLLALHSNMAACCLRTRQFHAAREAATAALVLSPTDLKARRRRAAALSAIGLHPAACDDMATALKAAAGRKAQREVAASMCEAWALRAPAARGYIEETAGGADGAAAAVALSHALAGRGTARQWAARAGDAVFALARASSALLVDAALECASNDDAGGAAGLLRCAAWLIGPRGTLAAEEALIEAVNAHFSQLVLADEQVVVASLQLVEALARRRVANVARLLLPQLLQLWRNGRTAKVRVAANEALIWCTRCPFTNEWMQDAKQVELEPVLLKVVSYQKSCDVKGGWALRVEDEMAYTTETGIFLGDGS
;
A
#
# COMPACT_ATOMS: atom_id res chain seq x y z
N MET A 1 6.79 -24.39 -11.30
CA MET A 1 6.42 -24.26 -12.73
C MET A 1 6.35 -22.77 -13.03
N ALA A 2 7.08 -22.27 -14.02
CA ALA A 2 6.95 -20.87 -14.41
C ALA A 2 5.61 -20.72 -15.16
N LEU A 3 4.63 -20.03 -14.55
CA LEU A 3 3.45 -19.56 -15.27
C LEU A 3 3.95 -18.72 -16.44
N GLN A 4 3.66 -19.15 -17.68
CA GLN A 4 4.04 -18.34 -18.83
C GLN A 4 3.07 -17.15 -18.91
N ALA A 5 3.57 -15.98 -19.29
CA ALA A 5 2.72 -14.80 -19.47
C ALA A 5 1.53 -15.05 -20.43
N ALA A 6 1.66 -16.02 -21.35
CA ALA A 6 0.61 -16.45 -22.27
C ALA A 6 -0.55 -17.23 -21.62
N ASP A 7 -0.34 -17.77 -20.41
CA ASP A 7 -1.33 -18.51 -19.65
C ASP A 7 -2.16 -17.60 -18.73
N MET A 8 -1.89 -16.29 -18.75
CA MET A 8 -2.52 -15.31 -17.89
C MET A 8 -3.29 -14.25 -18.68
N ILE A 9 -4.46 -13.88 -18.16
CA ILE A 9 -5.27 -12.75 -18.64
C ILE A 9 -5.65 -11.92 -17.42
N ALA A 10 -5.57 -10.60 -17.49
CA ALA A 10 -5.99 -9.69 -16.42
C ALA A 10 -7.04 -8.70 -16.95
N THR A 11 -7.84 -8.13 -16.04
CA THR A 11 -8.93 -7.19 -16.40
C THR A 11 -8.45 -5.88 -17.01
N ASP A 12 -7.26 -5.43 -16.65
CA ASP A 12 -6.66 -4.19 -17.13
C ASP A 12 -5.12 -4.30 -17.14
N GLU A 13 -4.46 -3.35 -17.81
CA GLU A 13 -3.00 -3.34 -17.95
C GLU A 13 -2.31 -3.12 -16.60
N GLU A 14 -2.95 -2.41 -15.65
CA GLU A 14 -2.42 -2.21 -14.29
C GLU A 14 -2.39 -3.54 -13.52
N ALA A 15 -3.45 -4.34 -13.57
CA ALA A 15 -3.47 -5.67 -12.98
C ALA A 15 -2.48 -6.61 -13.68
N ARG A 16 -2.29 -6.46 -15.00
CA ARG A 16 -1.29 -7.22 -15.76
C ARG A 16 0.14 -6.87 -15.34
N GLU A 17 0.46 -5.58 -15.29
CA GLU A 17 1.75 -5.07 -14.83
C GLU A 17 2.01 -5.48 -13.39
N ALA A 18 1.03 -5.32 -12.49
CA ALA A 18 1.14 -5.75 -11.09
C ALA A 18 1.46 -7.24 -10.97
N VAL A 19 0.88 -8.09 -11.83
CA VAL A 19 1.21 -9.52 -11.85
C VAL A 19 2.61 -9.80 -12.39
N LEU A 20 3.05 -9.07 -13.41
CA LEU A 20 4.37 -9.25 -14.02
C LEU A 20 5.51 -8.63 -13.19
N SER A 21 5.22 -7.61 -12.39
CA SER A 21 6.21 -6.82 -11.64
C SER A 21 6.37 -7.24 -10.19
N ALA A 22 5.41 -7.98 -9.61
CA ALA A 22 5.44 -8.28 -8.18
C ALA A 22 6.14 -9.60 -7.86
N ASP A 23 7.06 -9.56 -6.88
CA ASP A 23 7.68 -10.76 -6.30
C ASP A 23 6.67 -11.66 -5.56
N VAL A 24 5.56 -11.09 -5.07
CA VAL A 24 4.50 -11.79 -4.33
C VAL A 24 3.13 -11.18 -4.66
N LEU A 25 2.22 -12.00 -5.20
CA LEU A 25 0.84 -11.57 -5.49
C LEU A 25 -0.11 -11.95 -4.36
N ARG A 26 -0.89 -10.98 -3.88
CA ARG A 26 -2.02 -11.23 -3.00
C ARG A 26 -3.26 -11.50 -3.84
N LEU A 27 -3.46 -12.76 -4.17
CA LEU A 27 -4.65 -13.23 -4.89
C LEU A 27 -5.63 -13.83 -3.90
N SER A 28 -6.92 -13.64 -4.13
CA SER A 28 -7.98 -14.27 -3.33
C SER A 28 -9.13 -14.75 -4.21
N PHE A 29 -10.00 -15.58 -3.64
CA PHE A 29 -11.30 -15.85 -4.23
C PHE A 29 -12.10 -14.54 -4.30
N PRO A 30 -12.86 -14.26 -5.39
CA PRO A 30 -13.63 -13.03 -5.51
C PRO A 30 -14.51 -12.75 -4.29
N ARG A 31 -14.21 -11.63 -3.62
CA ARG A 31 -14.97 -11.16 -2.45
C ARG A 31 -16.40 -10.89 -2.85
N ASN A 32 -17.33 -11.07 -1.91
CA ASN A 32 -18.77 -10.87 -2.11
C ASN A 32 -19.40 -11.79 -3.18
N TRP A 33 -18.85 -12.99 -3.39
CA TRP A 33 -19.51 -14.02 -4.20
C TRP A 33 -20.78 -14.56 -3.50
N PRO A 34 -21.90 -14.80 -4.21
CA PRO A 34 -22.11 -14.62 -5.65
C PRO A 34 -22.58 -13.21 -6.06
N SER A 35 -22.86 -12.33 -5.10
CA SER A 35 -23.43 -11.00 -5.33
C SER A 35 -22.62 -10.16 -6.31
N ILE A 36 -21.28 -10.24 -6.24
CA ILE A 36 -20.36 -9.55 -7.17
C ILE A 36 -20.57 -9.96 -8.63
N PHE A 37 -21.12 -11.14 -8.90
CA PHE A 37 -21.44 -11.61 -10.25
C PHE A 37 -22.82 -11.15 -10.73
N GLN A 38 -23.73 -10.85 -9.81
CA GLN A 38 -25.11 -10.47 -10.14
C GLN A 38 -25.21 -9.02 -10.62
N GLN A 39 -24.36 -8.13 -10.08
CA GLN A 39 -24.25 -6.74 -10.54
C GLN A 39 -23.62 -6.68 -11.95
N PRO A 40 -23.83 -5.61 -12.74
CA PRO A 40 -23.07 -5.34 -13.96
C PRO A 40 -21.61 -5.00 -13.62
N SER A 41 -20.90 -5.98 -13.06
CA SER A 41 -19.56 -5.85 -12.51
C SER A 41 -18.50 -6.15 -13.56
N ARG A 42 -17.28 -5.68 -13.28
CA ARG A 42 -16.07 -6.03 -14.05
C ARG A 42 -15.90 -7.54 -14.13
N LEU A 43 -16.22 -8.30 -13.08
CA LEU A 43 -16.12 -9.76 -13.07
C LEU A 43 -17.02 -10.40 -14.13
N LYS A 44 -18.28 -9.94 -14.27
CA LYS A 44 -19.22 -10.50 -15.25
C LYS A 44 -18.75 -10.23 -16.69
N ARG A 45 -18.20 -9.04 -16.96
CA ARG A 45 -17.61 -8.70 -18.27
C ARG A 45 -16.36 -9.54 -18.54
N PHE A 46 -15.49 -9.65 -17.54
CA PHE A 46 -14.23 -10.41 -17.58
C PHE A 46 -14.49 -11.88 -17.90
N THR A 47 -15.36 -12.53 -17.12
CA THR A 47 -15.71 -13.95 -17.29
C THR A 47 -16.60 -14.23 -18.50
N GLY A 48 -17.25 -13.20 -19.06
CA GLY A 48 -18.18 -13.34 -20.17
C GLY A 48 -17.53 -13.55 -21.54
N LYS A 49 -18.33 -13.39 -22.60
CA LYS A 49 -17.91 -13.62 -24.00
C LYS A 49 -16.79 -12.69 -24.48
N ALA A 50 -16.72 -11.47 -23.93
CA ALA A 50 -15.80 -10.44 -24.41
C ALA A 50 -14.34 -10.82 -24.15
N GLU A 51 -14.00 -11.18 -22.91
CA GLU A 51 -12.61 -11.36 -22.51
C GLU A 51 -12.25 -12.84 -22.42
N LEU A 52 -12.74 -13.56 -21.41
CA LEU A 52 -12.41 -14.98 -21.26
C LEU A 52 -13.17 -15.88 -22.25
N GLY A 53 -14.28 -15.44 -22.85
CA GLY A 53 -15.10 -16.32 -23.69
C GLY A 53 -15.84 -17.39 -22.88
N GLY A 54 -16.19 -17.08 -21.62
CA GLY A 54 -16.76 -18.05 -20.70
C GLY A 54 -18.14 -18.57 -21.12
N VAL A 55 -18.30 -19.89 -21.02
CA VAL A 55 -19.55 -20.62 -21.28
C VAL A 55 -20.29 -20.89 -19.98
N ARG A 56 -19.58 -21.36 -18.94
CA ARG A 56 -20.11 -21.61 -17.60
C ARG A 56 -19.11 -21.10 -16.56
N CYS A 57 -19.63 -20.52 -15.48
CA CYS A 57 -18.86 -20.01 -14.35
C CYS A 57 -19.40 -20.66 -13.07
N ARG A 58 -18.53 -21.27 -12.26
CA ARG A 58 -18.91 -21.94 -11.00
C ARG A 58 -17.86 -21.73 -9.92
N ALA A 59 -18.31 -21.45 -8.70
CA ALA A 59 -17.48 -21.60 -7.51
C ALA A 59 -17.37 -23.09 -7.17
N VAL A 60 -16.17 -23.63 -7.28
CA VAL A 60 -15.86 -25.04 -7.04
C VAL A 60 -15.15 -25.15 -5.70
N ARG A 61 -15.72 -25.93 -4.76
CA ARG A 61 -15.05 -26.25 -3.51
C ARG A 61 -13.84 -27.14 -3.78
N ARG A 62 -12.83 -27.07 -2.90
CA ARG A 62 -11.71 -28.00 -2.89
C ARG A 62 -12.24 -29.43 -2.92
N ALA A 63 -11.62 -30.28 -3.74
CA ALA A 63 -12.01 -31.68 -3.86
C ALA A 63 -12.20 -32.31 -2.48
N ALA A 64 -13.37 -32.91 -2.26
CA ALA A 64 -13.66 -33.59 -1.00
C ALA A 64 -12.64 -34.72 -0.77
N PHE A 65 -12.44 -35.12 0.47
CA PHE A 65 -11.53 -36.22 0.80
C PHE A 65 -11.86 -37.49 0.00
N ALA A 66 -13.15 -37.80 -0.16
CA ALA A 66 -13.62 -38.93 -0.98
C ALA A 66 -13.18 -38.83 -2.45
N ASP A 67 -13.12 -37.62 -3.03
CA ASP A 67 -12.68 -37.42 -4.42
C ASP A 67 -11.18 -37.62 -4.56
N GLN A 68 -10.41 -37.13 -3.58
CA GLN A 68 -8.96 -37.31 -3.54
C GLN A 68 -8.61 -38.80 -3.35
N GLN A 69 -9.34 -39.50 -2.48
CA GLN A 69 -9.19 -40.92 -2.26
C GLN A 69 -9.55 -41.73 -3.51
N ALA A 70 -10.70 -41.46 -4.14
CA ALA A 70 -11.10 -42.13 -5.38
C ALA A 70 -10.07 -41.91 -6.51
N ALA A 71 -9.50 -40.71 -6.62
CA ALA A 71 -8.43 -40.44 -7.58
C ALA A 71 -7.15 -41.24 -7.27
N ALA A 72 -6.76 -41.33 -6.00
CA ALA A 72 -5.61 -42.11 -5.56
C ALA A 72 -5.80 -43.62 -5.81
N GLU A 73 -6.99 -44.16 -5.51
CA GLU A 73 -7.37 -45.56 -5.79
C GLU A 73 -7.38 -45.86 -7.30
N ALA A 74 -7.73 -44.85 -8.11
CA ALA A 74 -7.65 -44.91 -9.57
C ALA A 74 -6.21 -44.74 -10.11
N GLY A 75 -5.20 -44.65 -9.25
CA GLY A 75 -3.79 -44.53 -9.62
C GLY A 75 -3.38 -43.13 -10.10
N VAL A 76 -4.18 -42.09 -9.82
CA VAL A 76 -3.87 -40.72 -10.22
C VAL A 76 -2.93 -40.09 -9.19
N VAL A 77 -1.75 -39.68 -9.65
CA VAL A 77 -0.77 -38.96 -8.82
C VAL A 77 -0.97 -37.46 -9.00
N VAL A 78 -1.66 -36.85 -8.05
CA VAL A 78 -1.92 -35.40 -8.04
C VAL A 78 -0.61 -34.64 -7.87
N ARG A 79 -0.30 -33.75 -8.82
CA ARG A 79 0.88 -32.88 -8.78
C ARG A 79 0.48 -31.46 -8.38
N PRO A 80 1.19 -30.83 -7.42
CA PRO A 80 1.00 -29.43 -7.12
C PRO A 80 1.21 -28.56 -8.36
N PHE A 81 0.32 -27.59 -8.58
CA PHE A 81 0.42 -26.56 -9.63
C PHE A 81 0.37 -27.07 -11.10
N ASP A 82 0.01 -28.33 -11.36
CA ASP A 82 -0.10 -28.89 -12.72
C ASP A 82 -1.52 -29.36 -13.03
N SER A 83 -2.44 -28.41 -13.16
CA SER A 83 -3.86 -28.69 -13.37
C SER A 83 -4.15 -29.41 -14.68
N PHE A 84 -3.41 -29.08 -15.73
CA PHE A 84 -3.47 -29.76 -17.03
C PHE A 84 -3.22 -31.25 -16.91
N ARG A 85 -2.11 -31.63 -16.27
CA ARG A 85 -1.73 -33.03 -16.14
C ARG A 85 -2.64 -33.78 -15.18
N ASN A 86 -3.00 -33.15 -14.05
CA ASN A 86 -3.94 -33.73 -13.09
C ASN A 86 -5.26 -34.08 -13.76
N ALA A 87 -5.82 -33.13 -14.53
CA ALA A 87 -7.10 -33.34 -15.20
C ALA A 87 -7.00 -34.41 -16.30
N ALA A 88 -5.93 -34.41 -17.08
CA ALA A 88 -5.70 -35.39 -18.14
C ALA A 88 -5.42 -36.81 -17.60
N GLU A 89 -4.76 -36.94 -16.45
CA GLU A 89 -4.53 -38.22 -15.78
C GLU A 89 -5.84 -38.77 -15.19
N LEU A 90 -6.68 -37.91 -14.60
CA LEU A 90 -7.99 -38.31 -14.10
C LEU A 90 -8.96 -38.74 -15.21
N GLN A 91 -8.85 -38.15 -16.41
CA GLN A 91 -9.60 -38.60 -17.57
C GLN A 91 -9.11 -39.95 -18.10
N ARG A 92 -7.80 -40.23 -18.01
CA ARG A 92 -7.20 -41.50 -18.44
C ARG A 92 -7.32 -42.62 -17.41
N SER A 93 -7.66 -42.30 -16.16
CA SER A 93 -7.85 -43.28 -15.10
C SER A 93 -9.18 -44.04 -15.26
N PRO A 94 -9.40 -45.12 -14.51
CA PRO A 94 -10.68 -45.84 -14.50
C PRO A 94 -11.91 -44.97 -14.17
N LEU A 95 -11.73 -43.80 -13.54
CA LEU A 95 -12.82 -42.87 -13.27
C LEU A 95 -13.35 -42.22 -14.56
N GLY A 96 -12.51 -42.03 -15.58
CA GLY A 96 -12.91 -41.52 -16.89
C GLY A 96 -13.53 -40.12 -16.88
N TRP A 97 -13.29 -39.30 -15.85
CA TRP A 97 -13.97 -38.01 -15.71
C TRP A 97 -13.50 -37.03 -16.80
N PRO A 98 -14.40 -36.51 -17.67
CA PRO A 98 -14.01 -35.64 -18.78
C PRO A 98 -13.34 -34.35 -18.29
N VAL A 99 -12.29 -33.95 -19.01
CA VAL A 99 -11.59 -32.67 -18.79
C VAL A 99 -12.49 -31.50 -19.20
N VAL A 100 -12.53 -30.48 -18.37
CA VAL A 100 -13.11 -29.17 -18.65
C VAL A 100 -11.97 -28.17 -18.76
N GLN A 101 -11.95 -27.44 -19.87
CA GLN A 101 -10.92 -26.44 -20.18
C GLN A 101 -11.45 -25.05 -19.88
N GLY A 102 -10.61 -24.20 -19.28
CA GLY A 102 -11.03 -22.86 -18.94
C GLY A 102 -9.99 -22.08 -18.16
N PHE A 103 -10.48 -21.27 -17.22
CA PHE A 103 -9.66 -20.39 -16.41
C PHE A 103 -10.02 -20.48 -14.92
N LEU A 104 -9.00 -20.41 -14.06
CA LEU A 104 -9.12 -20.10 -12.64
C LEU A 104 -9.09 -18.58 -12.48
N VAL A 105 -10.18 -18.01 -11.99
CA VAL A 105 -10.33 -16.56 -11.78
C VAL A 105 -10.13 -16.21 -10.33
N LEU A 106 -9.26 -15.24 -10.08
CA LEU A 106 -8.88 -14.75 -8.76
C LEU A 106 -9.01 -13.23 -8.73
N GLU A 107 -9.39 -12.68 -7.59
CA GLU A 107 -9.36 -11.24 -7.35
C GLU A 107 -7.96 -10.82 -6.91
N LEU A 108 -7.42 -9.77 -7.55
CA LEU A 108 -6.17 -9.15 -7.14
C LEU A 108 -6.47 -8.24 -5.95
N ILE A 109 -6.02 -8.63 -4.76
CA ILE A 109 -6.09 -7.76 -3.58
C ILE A 109 -4.95 -6.76 -3.73
N ALA A 110 -5.31 -5.50 -4.00
CA ALA A 110 -4.34 -4.41 -4.05
C ALA A 110 -3.46 -4.45 -2.79
N HIS A 111 -2.15 -4.32 -2.99
CA HIS A 111 -1.20 -4.15 -1.90
C HIS A 111 -1.70 -2.96 -1.07
N GLU A 112 -1.85 -3.12 0.24
CA GLU A 112 -2.26 -2.06 1.16
C GLU A 112 -1.53 -0.77 0.78
N VAL A 113 -2.27 0.18 0.22
CA VAL A 113 -1.80 1.54 0.05
C VAL A 113 -1.56 2.04 1.47
N ASP A 114 -0.28 2.12 1.84
CA ASP A 114 0.28 2.78 3.01
C ASP A 114 -0.67 2.80 4.24
N LEU A 115 -0.51 1.84 5.16
CA LEU A 115 -1.16 1.79 6.49
C LEU A 115 -0.89 3.02 7.39
N SER A 116 -0.42 4.14 6.83
CA SER A 116 -0.30 5.43 7.51
C SER A 116 -1.60 6.24 7.50
N THR A 117 -2.59 5.90 6.67
CA THR A 117 -3.94 6.48 6.73
C THR A 117 -4.87 5.61 7.56
N SER A 118 -5.21 6.08 8.76
CA SER A 118 -6.07 5.42 9.75
C SER A 118 -7.56 5.36 9.36
N VAL A 119 -7.89 4.77 8.21
CA VAL A 119 -9.28 4.47 7.83
C VAL A 119 -9.58 3.04 8.30
N ARG A 120 -10.55 2.87 9.19
CA ARG A 120 -10.92 1.56 9.76
C ARG A 120 -11.73 0.66 8.82
N ASP A 121 -12.10 1.12 7.63
CA ASP A 121 -12.90 0.35 6.65
C ASP A 121 -12.16 0.09 5.33
N VAL A 122 -11.00 -0.58 5.41
CA VAL A 122 -10.19 -0.93 4.22
C VAL A 122 -10.75 -2.14 3.46
N SER A 123 -11.68 -2.90 4.04
CA SER A 123 -12.29 -4.08 3.40
C SER A 123 -13.19 -3.73 2.20
N GLU A 124 -13.80 -2.54 2.17
CA GLU A 124 -14.74 -2.14 1.10
C GLU A 124 -14.08 -1.41 -0.09
N VAL A 125 -12.99 -0.66 0.14
CA VAL A 125 -12.49 0.34 -0.83
C VAL A 125 -11.86 -0.26 -2.10
N SER A 126 -11.63 -1.57 -2.16
CA SER A 126 -11.01 -2.24 -3.33
C SER A 126 -11.69 -3.51 -3.82
N ALA A 127 -12.79 -3.96 -3.19
CA ALA A 127 -13.45 -5.19 -3.58
C ALA A 127 -13.97 -5.10 -5.03
N GLY A 128 -13.55 -6.06 -5.87
CA GLY A 128 -14.06 -6.20 -7.23
C GLY A 128 -13.46 -5.29 -8.30
N LYS A 129 -12.33 -4.62 -8.03
CA LYS A 129 -11.71 -3.71 -9.00
C LYS A 129 -10.89 -4.43 -10.07
N ALA A 130 -10.10 -5.42 -9.69
CA ALA A 130 -9.17 -6.11 -10.58
C ALA A 130 -9.25 -7.63 -10.41
N PHE A 131 -9.28 -8.35 -11.53
CA PHE A 131 -9.30 -9.81 -11.57
C PHE A 131 -8.21 -10.34 -12.50
N VAL A 132 -7.67 -11.49 -12.13
CA VAL A 132 -6.66 -12.23 -12.89
C VAL A 132 -7.19 -13.63 -13.16
N ALA A 133 -6.99 -14.10 -14.37
CA ALA A 133 -7.39 -15.42 -14.84
C ALA A 133 -6.15 -16.20 -15.27
N PHE A 134 -6.00 -17.40 -14.73
CA PHE A 134 -4.97 -18.35 -15.12
C PHE A 134 -5.60 -19.49 -15.90
N ARG A 135 -5.02 -19.91 -17.02
CA ARG A 135 -5.46 -21.12 -17.72
C ARG A 135 -5.40 -22.30 -16.76
N HIS A 136 -6.52 -23.00 -16.62
CA HIS A 136 -6.66 -24.06 -15.63
C HIS A 136 -7.58 -25.14 -16.16
N HIS A 137 -7.22 -26.41 -15.96
CA HIS A 137 -8.06 -27.56 -16.37
C HIS A 137 -8.52 -28.31 -15.12
N TRP A 138 -9.77 -28.76 -15.15
CA TRP A 138 -10.37 -29.54 -14.07
C TRP A 138 -11.25 -30.63 -14.68
N ASN A 139 -11.96 -31.42 -13.88
CA ASN A 139 -12.81 -32.50 -14.38
C ASN A 139 -14.26 -32.30 -14.01
N ARG A 140 -15.14 -32.89 -14.81
CA ARG A 140 -16.58 -32.97 -14.55
C ARG A 140 -16.95 -34.41 -14.26
N LYS A 141 -17.55 -34.65 -13.09
CA LYS A 141 -18.09 -35.95 -12.69
C LYS A 141 -19.32 -36.36 -13.54
N PRO A 142 -19.75 -37.64 -13.51
CA PRO A 142 -20.95 -38.10 -14.21
C PRO A 142 -22.23 -37.36 -13.82
N ASP A 143 -22.33 -36.88 -12.58
CA ASP A 143 -23.44 -36.05 -12.07
C ASP A 143 -23.41 -34.59 -12.57
N GLY A 144 -22.39 -34.20 -13.33
CA GLY A 144 -22.19 -32.84 -13.83
C GLY A 144 -21.51 -31.89 -12.84
N THR A 145 -21.14 -32.36 -11.65
CA THR A 145 -20.39 -31.60 -10.65
C THR A 145 -18.94 -31.39 -11.11
N TRP A 146 -18.38 -30.21 -10.84
CA TRP A 146 -16.98 -29.91 -11.16
C TRP A 146 -16.10 -30.27 -9.97
N VAL A 147 -14.95 -30.89 -10.25
CA VAL A 147 -13.93 -31.23 -9.24
C VAL A 147 -12.57 -30.77 -9.75
N ASP A 148 -11.87 -30.03 -8.89
CA ASP A 148 -10.47 -29.68 -9.09
C ASP A 148 -9.62 -30.40 -8.03
N LEU A 149 -8.84 -31.37 -8.49
CA LEU A 149 -7.88 -32.11 -7.65
C LEU A 149 -6.57 -31.34 -7.46
N THR A 150 -6.34 -30.26 -8.20
CA THR A 150 -5.10 -29.50 -8.10
C THR A 150 -5.04 -28.78 -6.76
N PRO A 151 -3.97 -28.96 -5.96
CA PRO A 151 -3.79 -28.21 -4.73
C PRO A 151 -3.89 -26.70 -4.98
N ALA A 152 -4.63 -25.99 -4.13
CA ALA A 152 -4.88 -24.57 -4.30
C ALA A 152 -3.57 -23.77 -4.37
N PHE A 153 -3.52 -22.80 -5.29
CA PHE A 153 -2.36 -21.91 -5.48
C PHE A 153 -2.13 -20.95 -4.31
N ILE A 154 -3.18 -20.67 -3.52
CA ILE A 154 -3.18 -19.63 -2.49
C ILE A 154 -3.30 -20.29 -1.12
N HIS A 155 -2.23 -20.21 -0.32
CA HIS A 155 -2.23 -20.72 1.07
C HIS A 155 -3.05 -19.86 2.05
N GLN A 156 -3.39 -18.62 1.67
CA GLN A 156 -4.00 -17.62 2.56
C GLN A 156 -5.52 -17.43 2.42
N ALA A 157 -6.17 -18.06 1.43
CA ALA A 157 -7.62 -17.96 1.32
C ALA A 157 -8.25 -18.88 2.38
N SER A 158 -8.91 -18.28 3.38
CA SER A 158 -9.82 -18.98 4.30
C SER A 158 -10.91 -19.74 3.57
N ASP A 159 -11.17 -19.36 2.33
CA ASP A 159 -12.26 -19.87 1.53
C ASP A 159 -11.77 -21.04 0.70
N ALA A 160 -12.26 -22.24 1.03
CA ALA A 160 -11.95 -23.49 0.34
C ALA A 160 -12.56 -23.57 -1.09
N GLN A 161 -12.67 -22.45 -1.80
CA GLN A 161 -13.34 -22.33 -3.09
C GLN A 161 -12.44 -21.70 -4.16
N SER A 162 -12.67 -22.08 -5.41
CA SER A 162 -12.01 -21.57 -6.60
C SER A 162 -13.07 -21.18 -7.62
N LEU A 163 -12.94 -20.01 -8.26
CA LEU A 163 -13.88 -19.60 -9.31
C LEU A 163 -13.38 -20.11 -10.66
N LEU A 164 -14.05 -21.13 -11.20
CA LEU A 164 -13.69 -21.75 -12.47
C LEU A 164 -14.61 -21.26 -13.59
N VAL A 165 -14.03 -20.92 -14.73
CA VAL A 165 -14.75 -20.42 -15.91
C VAL A 165 -14.42 -21.29 -17.11
N GLU A 166 -15.34 -22.17 -17.50
CA GLU A 166 -15.20 -23.00 -18.71
C GLU A 166 -15.17 -22.11 -19.94
N SER A 167 -14.15 -22.26 -20.77
CA SER A 167 -13.96 -21.46 -21.96
C SER A 167 -13.16 -22.21 -23.02
N VAL A 168 -13.58 -22.08 -24.28
CA VAL A 168 -12.82 -22.57 -25.45
C VAL A 168 -11.45 -21.88 -25.56
N LYS A 169 -11.31 -20.65 -25.05
CA LYS A 169 -10.03 -19.96 -25.00
C LYS A 169 -9.09 -20.55 -23.94
N GLY A 170 -9.58 -21.38 -23.02
CA GLY A 170 -8.78 -22.08 -22.00
C GLY A 170 -8.05 -23.32 -22.52
N ALA A 171 -8.27 -23.71 -23.79
CA ALA A 171 -7.46 -24.74 -24.44
C ALA A 171 -5.99 -24.32 -24.43
N ARG A 172 -5.08 -25.21 -24.03
CA ARG A 172 -3.64 -24.95 -24.15
C ARG A 172 -3.31 -24.87 -25.64
N PRO A 173 -2.64 -23.82 -26.14
CA PRO A 173 -2.21 -23.80 -27.52
C PRO A 173 -1.34 -25.03 -27.76
N THR A 174 -1.80 -25.94 -28.61
CA THR A 174 -0.97 -27.05 -29.08
C THR A 174 0.25 -26.42 -29.72
N PRO A 175 1.48 -26.71 -29.26
CA PRO A 175 2.66 -26.26 -29.98
C PRO A 175 2.51 -26.73 -31.44
N PRO A 176 2.84 -25.89 -32.43
CA PRO A 176 2.78 -26.31 -33.82
C PRO A 176 3.54 -27.63 -33.94
N PRO A 177 3.02 -28.62 -34.69
CA PRO A 177 3.72 -29.88 -34.88
C PRO A 177 5.15 -29.54 -35.33
N PRO A 178 6.19 -30.21 -34.76
CA PRO A 178 7.56 -29.92 -35.14
C PRO A 178 7.64 -29.99 -36.66
N VAL A 179 8.01 -28.88 -37.29
CA VAL A 179 8.22 -28.84 -38.73
C VAL A 179 9.28 -29.89 -39.01
N SER A 180 8.88 -30.99 -39.64
CA SER A 180 9.81 -32.03 -40.02
C SER A 180 10.73 -31.40 -41.07
N ASP A 181 11.94 -31.03 -40.67
CA ASP A 181 13.00 -30.63 -41.58
C ASP A 181 13.32 -31.82 -42.51
N GLY A 182 12.58 -31.88 -43.61
CA GLY A 182 12.79 -32.82 -44.70
C GLY A 182 14.03 -32.43 -45.50
N PHE A 183 15.21 -32.52 -44.89
CA PHE A 183 16.48 -32.58 -45.62
C PHE A 183 16.80 -34.04 -45.94
N GLY A 184 16.29 -34.51 -47.08
CA GLY A 184 16.75 -35.74 -47.72
C GLY A 184 17.98 -35.45 -48.60
N PRO A 185 19.10 -36.19 -48.47
CA PRO A 185 20.25 -36.05 -49.36
C PRO A 185 20.08 -36.98 -50.56
N GLY A 186 19.96 -36.43 -51.79
CA GLY A 186 19.70 -37.28 -52.96
C GLY A 186 19.90 -36.62 -54.33
N LEU A 187 21.17 -36.58 -54.77
CA LEU A 187 21.65 -36.83 -56.13
C LEU A 187 21.12 -36.04 -57.37
N LEU A 188 22.09 -35.35 -57.98
CA LEU A 188 22.51 -35.39 -59.41
C LEU A 188 21.95 -34.40 -60.47
N ARG A 189 22.96 -33.70 -61.04
CA ARG A 189 23.28 -33.53 -62.48
C ARG A 189 22.64 -32.39 -63.29
N ARG A 190 23.56 -31.47 -63.63
CA ARG A 190 24.00 -31.05 -64.98
C ARG A 190 23.28 -29.89 -65.71
N THR A 191 24.18 -28.96 -66.10
CA THR A 191 24.32 -28.23 -67.38
C THR A 191 23.43 -27.02 -67.68
N ALA A 192 24.09 -25.85 -67.70
CA ALA A 192 23.85 -24.71 -68.61
C ALA A 192 23.90 -25.16 -70.10
N PRO A 193 23.53 -24.37 -71.15
CA PRO A 193 23.52 -22.89 -71.21
C PRO A 193 22.45 -22.25 -72.17
N SER A 194 22.64 -20.95 -72.45
CA SER A 194 22.30 -20.17 -73.68
C SER A 194 21.16 -19.13 -73.63
N ALA A 195 21.54 -17.88 -73.91
CA ALA A 195 20.71 -16.77 -74.42
C ALA A 195 20.45 -16.97 -75.95
N PRO A 196 19.53 -16.26 -76.66
CA PRO A 196 19.72 -14.81 -76.96
C PRO A 196 18.47 -13.93 -77.34
N ALA A 197 18.70 -12.61 -77.35
CA ALA A 197 18.31 -11.55 -78.32
C ALA A 197 16.85 -11.09 -78.66
N SER A 198 16.79 -9.76 -78.92
CA SER A 198 15.83 -8.94 -79.72
C SER A 198 14.50 -8.55 -79.03
N SER A 199 13.91 -7.36 -79.16
CA SER A 199 14.06 -6.18 -80.05
C SER A 199 13.26 -4.97 -79.49
N SER A 200 13.79 -3.75 -79.64
CA SER A 200 13.07 -2.44 -79.67
C SER A 200 12.28 -2.29 -81.00
N PRO A 201 11.41 -1.27 -81.30
CA PRO A 201 11.57 0.18 -80.97
C PRO A 201 10.30 1.11 -80.86
N THR A 202 10.58 2.41 -80.64
CA THR A 202 9.92 3.68 -81.12
C THR A 202 8.63 4.26 -80.51
N SER A 203 8.71 5.52 -80.02
CA SER A 203 7.86 6.71 -80.36
C SER A 203 7.84 7.76 -79.21
N THR A 204 8.60 8.88 -79.22
CA THR A 204 8.37 10.26 -79.77
C THR A 204 7.59 11.29 -78.92
N ALA A 205 8.13 12.53 -78.95
CA ALA A 205 7.61 13.88 -78.61
C ALA A 205 7.71 14.34 -77.12
N GLU A 206 8.67 15.19 -76.72
CA GLU A 206 8.90 16.63 -76.98
C GLU A 206 7.77 17.59 -76.55
N GLY A 207 8.09 18.46 -75.58
CA GLY A 207 7.25 19.56 -75.12
C GLY A 207 8.00 20.52 -74.18
N ARG A 208 8.83 21.40 -74.78
CA ARG A 208 9.41 22.59 -74.13
C ARG A 208 8.33 23.66 -73.90
N ALA A 209 8.22 24.20 -72.69
CA ALA A 209 7.63 25.51 -72.41
C ALA A 209 8.39 26.15 -71.24
N SER A 210 9.29 27.10 -71.52
CA SER A 210 9.04 28.54 -71.59
C SER A 210 8.89 29.19 -70.21
N LEU A 211 10.01 29.80 -69.78
CA LEU A 211 10.17 30.75 -68.69
C LEU A 211 9.04 31.78 -68.65
N ARG A 212 8.38 31.92 -67.48
CA ARG A 212 7.58 33.11 -67.14
C ARG A 212 8.24 33.86 -65.97
N ALA A 213 8.24 35.17 -66.15
CA ALA A 213 8.85 36.23 -65.36
C ALA A 213 8.49 36.25 -63.85
N PRO A 214 9.32 36.90 -63.01
CA PRO A 214 9.11 36.94 -61.56
C PRO A 214 7.88 37.78 -61.18
N ALA A 215 7.05 37.19 -60.33
CA ALA A 215 5.90 37.85 -59.73
C ALA A 215 6.35 38.98 -58.78
N ASN A 216 5.72 40.14 -58.96
CA ASN A 216 5.97 41.39 -58.26
C ASN A 216 5.86 41.23 -56.72
N PRO A 217 6.95 41.46 -55.94
CA PRO A 217 6.99 41.22 -54.49
C PRO A 217 6.03 42.12 -53.68
N ARG A 218 5.51 43.20 -54.27
CA ARG A 218 4.53 44.08 -53.62
C ARG A 218 3.14 43.46 -53.47
N ARG A 219 2.76 42.45 -54.26
CA ARG A 219 1.44 41.79 -54.10
C ARG A 219 1.42 40.76 -52.97
N ARG A 220 2.53 40.06 -52.70
CA ARG A 220 2.61 39.10 -51.58
C ARG A 220 2.54 39.76 -50.21
N GLY A 221 3.12 40.96 -50.06
CA GLY A 221 3.05 41.70 -48.79
C GLY A 221 1.62 42.12 -48.40
N ILE A 222 0.78 42.43 -49.38
CA ILE A 222 -0.63 42.82 -49.14
C ILE A 222 -1.49 41.59 -48.79
N GLU A 223 -1.23 40.43 -49.40
CA GLU A 223 -1.95 39.20 -49.06
C GLU A 223 -1.56 38.67 -47.68
N ILE A 224 -0.28 38.74 -47.30
CA ILE A 224 0.18 38.31 -45.95
C ILE A 224 -0.42 39.22 -44.86
N ALA A 225 -0.40 40.54 -45.05
CA ALA A 225 -1.00 41.48 -44.09
C ALA A 225 -2.52 41.26 -43.93
N ARG A 226 -3.20 40.86 -45.01
CA ARG A 226 -4.64 40.54 -44.98
C ARG A 226 -4.91 39.23 -44.23
N TRP A 227 -4.05 38.22 -44.38
CA TRP A 227 -4.15 36.98 -43.62
C TRP A 227 -3.85 37.18 -42.13
N ASP A 228 -2.83 37.95 -41.77
CA ASP A 228 -2.53 38.28 -40.38
C ASP A 228 -3.69 39.02 -39.69
N GLN A 229 -4.40 39.87 -40.43
CA GLN A 229 -5.57 40.56 -39.91
C GLN A 229 -6.76 39.60 -39.68
N VAL A 230 -6.99 38.64 -40.58
CA VAL A 230 -8.03 37.61 -40.41
C VAL A 230 -7.71 36.69 -39.23
N VAL A 231 -6.45 36.30 -39.04
CA VAL A 231 -6.03 35.48 -37.90
C VAL A 231 -6.24 36.22 -36.58
N LYS A 232 -5.85 37.50 -36.51
CA LYS A 232 -6.08 38.34 -35.31
C LYS A 232 -7.57 38.54 -35.00
N GLU A 233 -8.41 38.65 -36.03
CA GLU A 233 -9.86 38.75 -35.85
C GLU A 233 -10.47 37.43 -35.35
N GLU A 234 -9.99 36.27 -35.81
CA GLU A 234 -10.42 34.96 -35.31
C GLU A 234 -9.93 34.70 -33.88
N GLU A 235 -8.67 35.00 -33.56
CA GLU A 235 -8.14 34.89 -32.18
C GLU A 235 -8.90 35.79 -31.21
N ALA A 236 -9.30 36.99 -31.64
CA ALA A 236 -10.11 37.90 -30.83
C ALA A 236 -11.53 37.34 -30.59
N LYS A 237 -12.14 36.69 -31.58
CA LYS A 237 -13.43 36.00 -31.44
C LYS A 237 -13.34 34.78 -30.53
N GLU A 238 -12.28 33.99 -30.64
CA GLU A 238 -12.05 32.83 -29.79
C GLU A 238 -11.81 33.26 -28.33
N ALA A 239 -11.00 34.29 -28.11
CA ALA A 239 -10.78 34.86 -26.78
C ALA A 239 -12.07 35.43 -26.15
N THR A 240 -12.99 35.99 -26.95
CA THR A 240 -14.30 36.44 -26.44
C THR A 240 -15.23 35.27 -26.14
N ALA A 241 -15.22 34.22 -26.97
CA ALA A 241 -15.99 33.00 -26.72
C ALA A 241 -15.51 32.27 -25.44
N ASP A 242 -14.20 32.22 -25.19
CA ASP A 242 -13.65 31.59 -23.99
C ASP A 242 -13.93 32.40 -22.73
N ARG A 243 -13.91 33.73 -22.79
CA ARG A 243 -14.39 34.57 -21.68
C ARG A 243 -15.85 34.32 -21.37
N ALA A 244 -16.71 34.18 -22.38
CA ALA A 244 -18.13 33.86 -22.19
C ALA A 244 -18.32 32.50 -21.50
N ARG A 245 -17.58 31.47 -21.94
CA ARG A 245 -17.58 30.14 -21.30
C ARG A 245 -17.07 30.17 -19.86
N GLN A 246 -16.04 30.98 -19.57
CA GLN A 246 -15.56 31.17 -18.20
C GLN A 246 -16.64 31.82 -17.33
N THR A 247 -17.30 32.87 -17.80
CA THR A 247 -18.39 33.51 -17.05
C THR A 247 -19.60 32.59 -16.81
N GLU A 248 -19.93 31.72 -17.77
CA GLU A 248 -21.00 30.72 -17.62
C GLU A 248 -20.62 29.63 -16.61
N ASN A 249 -19.39 29.14 -16.65
CA ASN A 249 -18.89 28.18 -15.66
C ASN A 249 -18.83 28.79 -14.24
N GLU A 250 -18.44 30.06 -14.10
CA GLU A 250 -18.45 30.76 -12.81
C GLU A 250 -19.87 30.93 -12.26
N THR A 251 -20.86 31.23 -13.12
CA THR A 251 -22.26 31.34 -12.69
C THR A 251 -22.83 29.99 -12.27
N LEU A 252 -22.54 28.92 -13.01
CA LEU A 252 -22.93 27.56 -12.65
C LEU A 252 -22.32 27.13 -11.30
N MET A 253 -21.02 27.40 -11.09
CA MET A 253 -20.34 27.10 -9.82
C MET A 253 -20.95 27.87 -8.64
N ARG A 254 -21.35 29.14 -8.84
CA ARG A 254 -22.04 29.92 -7.80
C ARG A 254 -23.43 29.35 -7.48
N GLN A 255 -24.17 28.86 -8.47
CA GLN A 255 -25.47 28.22 -8.26
C GLN A 255 -25.35 26.91 -7.48
N GLU A 256 -24.39 26.05 -7.85
CA GLU A 256 -24.14 24.79 -7.14
C GLU A 256 -23.66 25.03 -5.70
N LEU A 257 -22.79 26.03 -5.48
CA LEU A 257 -22.37 26.41 -4.13
C LEU A 257 -23.56 26.89 -3.26
N ALA A 258 -24.45 27.71 -3.83
CA ALA A 258 -25.65 28.17 -3.13
C ALA A 258 -26.60 27.01 -2.79
N ARG A 259 -26.77 26.06 -3.71
CA ARG A 259 -27.58 24.86 -3.48
C ARG A 259 -26.98 23.98 -2.37
N ALA A 260 -25.67 23.79 -2.36
CA ALA A 260 -24.98 23.04 -1.31
C ALA A 260 -25.15 23.72 0.07
N GLN A 261 -25.04 25.04 0.13
CA GLN A 261 -25.28 25.79 1.37
C GLN A 261 -26.71 25.62 1.88
N GLN A 262 -27.69 25.64 0.98
CA GLN A 262 -29.09 25.40 1.33
C GLN A 262 -29.30 23.99 1.91
N LEU A 263 -28.74 22.95 1.27
CA LEU A 263 -28.84 21.56 1.75
C LEU A 263 -28.20 21.39 3.15
N ILE A 264 -27.04 22.01 3.38
CA ILE A 264 -26.40 22.02 4.70
C ILE A 264 -27.31 22.66 5.75
N GLN A 265 -27.92 23.80 5.41
CA GLN A 265 -28.80 24.51 6.34
C GLN A 265 -30.09 23.73 6.64
N GLU A 266 -30.67 23.07 5.64
CA GLU A 266 -31.80 22.17 5.80
C GLU A 266 -31.45 20.95 6.68
N ALA A 267 -30.27 20.36 6.50
CA ALA A 267 -29.78 19.25 7.31
C ALA A 267 -29.60 19.67 8.78
N HIS A 268 -29.00 20.85 9.04
CA HIS A 268 -28.90 21.41 10.39
C HIS A 268 -30.28 21.61 11.04
N THR A 269 -31.23 22.22 10.32
CA THR A 269 -32.58 22.45 10.86
C THR A 269 -33.32 21.13 11.12
N ARG A 270 -33.16 20.11 10.28
CA ARG A 270 -33.74 18.77 10.52
C ARG A 270 -33.14 18.11 11.75
N ARG A 271 -31.81 18.21 11.92
CA ARG A 271 -31.10 17.66 13.07
C ARG A 271 -31.51 18.34 14.37
N GLU A 272 -31.62 19.67 14.38
CA GLU A 272 -32.12 20.43 15.55
C GLU A 272 -33.54 20.00 15.95
N LYS A 273 -34.44 19.88 14.97
CA LYS A 273 -35.81 19.38 15.21
C LYS A 273 -35.80 17.95 15.78
N GLN A 274 -34.95 17.08 15.28
CA GLN A 274 -34.84 15.70 15.74
C GLN A 274 -34.26 15.62 17.17
N THR A 275 -33.22 16.40 17.46
CA THR A 275 -32.64 16.51 18.82
C THR A 275 -33.69 17.04 19.79
N GLN A 276 -34.42 18.10 19.42
CA GLN A 276 -35.47 18.67 20.25
C GLN A 276 -36.62 17.66 20.49
N SER A 277 -37.05 16.93 19.47
CA SER A 277 -38.04 15.86 19.62
C SER A 277 -37.56 14.76 20.57
N THR A 278 -36.29 14.38 20.49
CA THR A 278 -35.70 13.37 21.38
C THR A 278 -35.63 13.88 22.82
N ILE A 279 -35.25 15.14 23.01
CA ILE A 279 -35.26 15.80 24.33
C ILE A 279 -36.69 15.80 24.89
N ASP A 280 -37.68 16.18 24.09
CA ASP A 280 -39.08 16.25 24.52
C ASP A 280 -39.67 14.87 24.84
N GLU A 281 -39.26 13.82 24.11
CA GLU A 281 -39.61 12.42 24.42
C GLU A 281 -38.96 11.90 25.71
N LEU A 282 -37.72 12.30 26.00
CA LEU A 282 -36.98 11.84 27.18
C LEU A 282 -37.32 12.63 28.45
N LYS A 283 -37.75 13.88 28.32
CA LYS A 283 -38.12 14.77 29.44
C LYS A 283 -39.14 14.18 30.43
N PRO A 284 -40.24 13.53 30.01
CA PRO A 284 -41.17 12.89 30.96
C PRO A 284 -40.55 11.65 31.63
N LYS A 285 -39.75 10.86 30.90
CA LYS A 285 -39.06 9.67 31.46
C LYS A 285 -38.03 10.06 32.52
N PHE A 286 -37.30 11.15 32.29
CA PHE A 286 -36.38 11.71 33.28
C PHE A 286 -37.10 12.24 34.53
N LYS A 287 -38.35 12.69 34.40
CA LYS A 287 -39.19 13.13 35.52
C LYS A 287 -39.73 11.94 36.33
N GLU A 288 -40.08 10.83 35.68
CA GLU A 288 -40.51 9.59 36.35
C GLU A 288 -39.36 8.86 37.06
N LEU A 289 -38.15 8.89 36.50
CA LEU A 289 -36.97 8.19 37.04
C LEU A 289 -36.31 8.91 38.24
N GLY A 290 -36.83 10.06 38.66
CA GLY A 290 -36.36 10.75 39.87
C GLY A 290 -34.87 11.09 39.85
N LEU A 291 -34.32 11.53 38.70
CA LEU A 291 -32.88 11.73 38.42
C LEU A 291 -32.06 12.60 39.39
N MET A 292 -32.66 13.10 40.47
CA MET A 292 -31.92 13.54 41.67
C MET A 292 -31.39 12.37 42.53
N THR A 293 -31.77 11.11 42.26
CA THR A 293 -31.38 9.94 43.05
C THR A 293 -30.54 8.91 42.29
N MET A 294 -30.06 9.23 41.08
CA MET A 294 -29.18 8.30 40.35
C MET A 294 -27.80 8.17 41.04
N PRO A 295 -27.24 6.95 41.12
CA PRO A 295 -25.87 6.74 41.57
C PRO A 295 -24.87 7.54 40.71
N ARG A 296 -23.78 7.97 41.35
CA ARG A 296 -22.76 8.80 40.70
C ARG A 296 -22.10 8.08 39.52
N GLU A 297 -22.00 6.75 39.60
CA GLU A 297 -21.38 5.91 38.57
C GLU A 297 -22.16 5.95 37.25
N ASP A 298 -23.49 5.88 37.30
CA ASP A 298 -24.35 5.90 36.11
C ASP A 298 -24.38 7.30 35.47
N LEU A 299 -24.31 8.36 36.28
CA LEU A 299 -24.15 9.73 35.79
C LEU A 299 -22.79 9.93 35.08
N CYS A 300 -21.73 9.29 35.58
CA CYS A 300 -20.41 9.29 34.95
C CYS A 300 -20.38 8.49 33.63
N GLU A 301 -21.13 7.39 33.51
CA GLU A 301 -21.27 6.68 32.23
C GLU A 301 -22.08 7.49 31.20
N PHE A 302 -23.16 8.14 31.64
CA PHE A 302 -23.92 9.04 30.78
C PHE A 302 -23.07 10.22 30.29
N GLY A 303 -22.26 10.81 31.18
CA GLY A 303 -21.29 11.86 30.82
C GLY A 303 -20.29 11.40 29.76
N ARG A 304 -19.72 10.20 29.91
CA ARG A 304 -18.78 9.62 28.93
C ARG A 304 -19.43 9.31 27.58
N ALA A 305 -20.67 8.83 27.58
CA ALA A 305 -21.43 8.61 26.34
C ALA A 305 -21.73 9.94 25.63
N SER A 306 -22.09 10.99 26.38
CA SER A 306 -22.31 12.33 25.85
C SER A 306 -21.03 12.96 25.29
N GLU A 307 -19.90 12.81 25.97
CA GLU A 307 -18.58 13.28 25.49
C GLU A 307 -18.17 12.56 24.21
N SER A 308 -18.40 11.25 24.11
CA SER A 308 -18.11 10.46 22.91
C SER A 308 -18.95 10.90 21.70
N GLU A 309 -20.23 11.23 21.90
CA GLU A 309 -21.08 11.78 20.84
C GLU A 309 -20.66 13.21 20.45
N GLN A 310 -20.28 14.06 21.41
CA GLN A 310 -19.74 15.39 21.12
C GLN A 310 -18.45 15.31 20.29
N GLU A 311 -17.57 14.36 20.59
CA GLU A 311 -16.34 14.15 19.82
C GLU A 311 -16.63 13.72 18.36
N LYS A 312 -17.69 12.93 18.12
CA LYS A 312 -18.14 12.59 16.76
C LYS A 312 -18.68 13.83 16.01
N ILE A 313 -19.36 14.72 16.72
CA ILE A 313 -19.85 15.99 16.17
C ILE A 313 -18.67 16.86 15.73
N ASP A 314 -17.70 17.08 16.62
CA ASP A 314 -16.54 17.94 16.35
C ASP A 314 -15.72 17.42 15.14
N ARG A 315 -15.59 16.10 15.01
CA ARG A 315 -14.92 15.48 13.85
C ARG A 315 -15.68 15.72 12.53
N HIS A 316 -17.00 15.66 12.56
CA HIS A 316 -17.80 15.90 11.35
C HIS A 316 -17.76 17.37 10.94
N GLU A 317 -17.81 18.31 11.90
CA GLU A 317 -17.64 19.74 11.61
C GLU A 317 -16.28 20.06 11.02
N GLU A 318 -15.22 19.41 11.51
CA GLU A 318 -13.87 19.52 10.96
C GLU A 318 -13.78 18.99 9.52
N GLN A 319 -14.45 17.88 9.20
CA GLN A 319 -14.54 17.34 7.84
C GLN A 319 -15.25 18.32 6.89
N VAL A 320 -16.38 18.89 7.32
CA VAL A 320 -17.13 19.90 6.56
C VAL A 320 -16.28 21.15 6.34
N ARG A 321 -15.55 21.62 7.37
CA ARG A 321 -14.62 22.75 7.26
C ARG A 321 -13.50 22.49 6.25
N MET A 322 -12.92 21.29 6.26
CA MET A 322 -11.88 20.87 5.32
C MET A 322 -12.43 20.73 3.89
N ALA A 323 -13.65 20.24 3.71
CA ALA A 323 -14.32 20.21 2.41
C ALA A 323 -14.57 21.62 1.86
N LYS A 324 -14.99 22.57 2.70
CA LYS A 324 -15.15 23.98 2.35
C LYS A 324 -13.82 24.64 1.93
N GLN A 325 -12.73 24.40 2.66
CA GLN A 325 -11.40 24.89 2.29
C GLN A 325 -10.88 24.29 0.98
N ARG A 326 -11.28 23.06 0.65
CA ARG A 326 -10.97 22.41 -0.63
C ARG A 326 -11.76 23.02 -1.78
N LEU A 327 -13.02 23.38 -1.54
CA LEU A 327 -13.86 24.14 -2.48
C LEU A 327 -13.27 25.53 -2.78
N GLU A 328 -12.83 26.26 -1.76
CA GLU A 328 -12.18 27.57 -1.92
C GLU A 328 -10.84 27.50 -2.68
N LYS A 329 -10.21 26.33 -2.73
CA LYS A 329 -8.93 26.10 -3.42
C LYS A 329 -9.06 25.57 -4.86
N GLY A 330 -10.27 25.56 -5.43
CA GLY A 330 -10.48 25.32 -6.87
C GLY A 330 -10.19 23.89 -7.33
N LEU A 331 -10.91 22.91 -6.79
CA LEU A 331 -10.85 21.52 -7.24
C LEU A 331 -11.70 21.27 -8.51
N ASN A 332 -11.18 20.41 -9.39
CA ASN A 332 -11.83 19.97 -10.64
C ASN A 332 -13.23 19.35 -10.41
N LYS A 333 -14.18 19.73 -11.26
CA LYS A 333 -15.61 19.32 -11.28
C LYS A 333 -15.85 17.82 -11.08
N SER A 334 -14.99 16.93 -11.59
CA SER A 334 -15.18 15.48 -11.46
C SER A 334 -15.03 14.95 -10.03
N LYS A 335 -14.22 15.63 -9.19
CA LYS A 335 -14.07 15.25 -7.77
C LYS A 335 -15.18 15.82 -6.90
N PHE A 336 -15.94 16.79 -7.41
CA PHE A 336 -17.11 17.35 -6.74
C PHE A 336 -18.29 16.38 -6.81
N ASP A 337 -18.56 15.81 -7.99
CA ASP A 337 -19.64 14.83 -8.19
C ASP A 337 -19.40 13.57 -7.34
N GLU A 338 -18.15 13.08 -7.24
CA GLU A 338 -17.78 11.95 -6.36
C GLU A 338 -17.97 12.25 -4.86
N LEU A 339 -17.72 13.49 -4.42
CA LEU A 339 -17.87 13.87 -3.01
C LEU A 339 -19.34 14.11 -2.63
N ALA A 340 -20.13 14.68 -3.54
CA ALA A 340 -21.56 14.89 -3.35
C ALA A 340 -22.31 13.56 -3.26
N ASP A 341 -21.94 12.59 -4.10
CA ASP A 341 -22.49 11.23 -4.05
C ASP A 341 -22.09 10.49 -2.77
N GLN A 342 -20.87 10.69 -2.25
CA GLN A 342 -20.46 10.16 -0.94
C GLN A 342 -21.25 10.76 0.22
N MET A 343 -21.52 12.08 0.20
CA MET A 343 -22.29 12.74 1.24
C MET A 343 -23.79 12.39 1.22
N LEU A 344 -24.33 12.00 0.06
CA LEU A 344 -25.71 11.53 -0.08
C LEU A 344 -25.90 10.05 0.33
N LEU A 345 -24.84 9.25 0.32
CA LEU A 345 -24.89 7.82 0.66
C LEU A 345 -24.66 7.53 2.15
N GLU A 346 -24.11 8.49 2.93
CA GLU A 346 -23.90 8.35 4.39
C GLU A 346 -25.13 8.74 5.24
N GLU A 347 -26.35 8.62 4.69
CA GLU A 347 -27.63 8.96 5.38
C GLU A 347 -28.13 7.89 6.39
N GLU A 348 -27.25 7.02 6.91
CA GLU A 348 -27.60 6.15 8.06
C GLU A 348 -27.03 6.72 9.37
N SER A 349 -27.86 7.56 10.00
CA SER A 349 -27.69 8.03 11.38
C SER A 349 -27.49 6.85 12.36
N PRO A 350 -26.51 6.89 13.28
CA PRO A 350 -26.28 5.85 14.28
C PRO A 350 -27.37 5.92 15.38
N LYS A 351 -28.57 5.44 15.06
CA LYS A 351 -29.71 5.36 16.00
C LYS A 351 -29.63 4.15 16.95
N ALA A 352 -28.69 3.23 16.75
CA ALA A 352 -28.64 1.97 17.47
C ALA A 352 -28.06 2.04 18.90
N PRO A 353 -26.87 2.62 19.17
CA PRO A 353 -26.16 2.26 20.40
C PRO A 353 -26.79 2.80 21.69
N VAL A 354 -27.32 4.03 21.70
CA VAL A 354 -27.88 4.64 22.92
C VAL A 354 -29.23 4.02 23.29
N LYS A 355 -30.06 3.72 22.29
CA LYS A 355 -31.35 3.05 22.51
C LYS A 355 -31.16 1.61 22.97
N GLU A 356 -30.20 0.90 22.37
CA GLU A 356 -29.87 -0.49 22.74
C GLU A 356 -29.25 -0.55 24.13
N PHE A 357 -28.33 0.37 24.46
CA PHE A 357 -27.75 0.50 25.80
C PHE A 357 -28.81 0.80 26.88
N LEU A 358 -29.74 1.74 26.62
CA LEU A 358 -30.85 2.04 27.52
C LEU A 358 -31.80 0.84 27.69
N MET A 359 -32.14 0.13 26.62
CA MET A 359 -32.97 -1.08 26.74
C MET A 359 -32.26 -2.21 27.49
N GLN A 360 -30.93 -2.33 27.35
CA GLN A 360 -30.13 -3.34 28.03
C GLN A 360 -29.98 -3.03 29.53
N ALA A 361 -29.75 -1.77 29.90
CA ALA A 361 -29.70 -1.32 31.29
C ALA A 361 -31.06 -1.51 32.01
N MET A 362 -32.17 -1.28 31.31
CA MET A 362 -33.53 -1.49 31.85
C MET A 362 -33.97 -2.96 31.94
N SER A 363 -33.23 -3.89 31.34
CA SER A 363 -33.59 -5.32 31.26
C SER A 363 -32.99 -6.20 32.36
N LYS A 364 -32.16 -5.65 33.26
CA LYS A 364 -31.59 -6.42 34.38
C LYS A 364 -32.63 -6.58 35.51
N PRO A 365 -32.97 -7.81 35.93
CA PRO A 365 -33.82 -8.01 37.11
C PRO A 365 -33.07 -7.55 38.36
N LYS A 366 -33.78 -6.88 39.27
CA LYS A 366 -33.26 -6.50 40.59
C LYS A 366 -32.99 -7.77 41.40
N GLU A 367 -31.73 -8.06 41.68
CA GLU A 367 -31.36 -9.02 42.73
C GLU A 367 -31.63 -8.34 44.08
N GLU A 368 -32.64 -8.83 44.78
CA GLU A 368 -32.93 -8.45 46.16
C GLU A 368 -31.90 -9.12 47.08
N THR A 369 -30.95 -8.33 47.58
CA THR A 369 -30.05 -8.72 48.67
C THR A 369 -30.81 -8.63 49.99
N TYR A 370 -31.17 -9.78 50.54
CA TYR A 370 -31.67 -9.90 51.91
C TYR A 370 -30.48 -9.90 52.89
N CYS A 371 -30.47 -8.97 53.84
CA CYS A 371 -29.60 -9.02 55.02
C CYS A 371 -30.25 -9.93 56.07
N GLU A 372 -29.49 -10.90 56.58
CA GLU A 372 -29.84 -11.70 57.74
C GLU A 372 -29.62 -10.88 59.01
N ASP A 373 -30.64 -10.79 59.86
CA ASP A 373 -30.50 -10.48 61.29
C ASP A 373 -31.33 -11.52 62.07
N GLU A 374 -30.65 -12.18 63.01
CA GLU A 374 -31.21 -13.12 63.97
C GLU A 374 -31.94 -12.36 65.10
N ASN A 375 -33.11 -12.85 65.53
CA ASN A 375 -33.42 -13.13 66.95
C ASN A 375 -34.85 -13.65 67.21
N GLU A 376 -34.87 -14.78 67.93
CA GLU A 376 -35.70 -15.12 69.10
C GLU A 376 -37.25 -15.17 69.08
N THR A 377 -37.72 -16.38 69.47
CA THR A 377 -38.84 -16.72 70.40
C THR A 377 -40.29 -16.83 69.91
N GLY A 378 -40.92 -17.97 70.26
CA GLY A 378 -42.24 -17.97 70.93
C GLY A 378 -43.46 -18.55 70.18
N GLU A 379 -43.70 -19.85 70.41
CA GLU A 379 -44.98 -20.53 70.71
C GLU A 379 -46.38 -20.07 70.17
N GLU A 380 -47.08 -21.07 69.61
CA GLU A 380 -48.51 -21.44 69.82
C GLU A 380 -49.67 -20.47 69.48
N ARG A 381 -50.48 -20.80 68.45
CA ARG A 381 -51.84 -21.40 68.55
C ARG A 381 -52.69 -21.26 67.25
N LEU A 382 -53.23 -22.41 66.84
CA LEU A 382 -54.61 -22.74 66.41
C LEU A 382 -55.40 -21.80 65.48
N GLY A 383 -55.92 -22.38 64.38
CA GLY A 383 -57.34 -22.21 64.02
C GLY A 383 -57.70 -22.04 62.55
N LEU A 384 -58.13 -23.14 61.92
CA LEU A 384 -59.31 -23.30 61.04
C LEU A 384 -59.59 -22.33 59.87
N ASP A 385 -59.56 -22.85 58.64
CA ASP A 385 -60.72 -22.97 57.70
C ASP A 385 -60.22 -23.43 56.32
N ALA A 386 -60.55 -24.62 55.81
CA ALA A 386 -61.81 -25.06 55.19
C ALA A 386 -61.68 -25.25 53.66
N HIS A 387 -61.73 -26.53 53.26
CA HIS A 387 -62.15 -27.13 51.99
C HIS A 387 -62.59 -26.24 50.79
N LYS A 388 -61.96 -26.44 49.62
CA LYS A 388 -62.57 -26.94 48.35
C LYS A 388 -61.64 -26.76 47.13
N LYS A 389 -61.13 -27.87 46.58
CA LYS A 389 -61.39 -28.35 45.19
C LYS A 389 -60.29 -29.30 44.73
N LEU A 390 -60.77 -30.48 44.33
CA LEU A 390 -60.10 -31.56 43.64
C LEU A 390 -59.72 -31.18 42.20
N GLN A 391 -58.69 -31.88 41.73
CA GLN A 391 -58.36 -32.26 40.35
C GLN A 391 -57.64 -31.24 39.44
N GLY A 392 -56.34 -31.53 39.21
CA GLY A 392 -55.72 -31.32 37.89
C GLY A 392 -54.29 -30.79 37.91
N GLY A 393 -53.29 -31.68 37.79
CA GLY A 393 -52.05 -31.37 37.07
C GLY A 393 -50.79 -31.05 37.89
N THR A 394 -50.18 -32.07 38.52
CA THR A 394 -48.86 -31.89 39.18
C THR A 394 -48.01 -33.16 39.06
N ILE A 395 -47.62 -33.58 37.85
CA ILE A 395 -46.56 -34.62 37.63
C ILE A 395 -45.62 -34.27 36.43
N LYS A 396 -45.73 -33.09 35.80
CA LYS A 396 -44.91 -32.77 34.60
C LYS A 396 -43.96 -31.57 34.70
N ARG A 397 -43.86 -30.88 35.85
CA ARG A 397 -42.90 -29.75 36.00
C ARG A 397 -41.54 -30.21 36.55
N ASP A 398 -41.51 -31.13 37.51
CA ASP A 398 -40.27 -31.52 38.19
C ASP A 398 -39.30 -32.30 37.28
N ALA A 399 -39.81 -33.02 36.27
CA ALA A 399 -38.97 -33.72 35.30
C ALA A 399 -38.34 -32.77 34.26
N SER A 400 -39.01 -31.66 33.93
CA SER A 400 -38.51 -30.67 32.96
C SER A 400 -37.41 -29.81 33.56
N GLU A 401 -37.53 -29.44 34.84
CA GLU A 401 -36.53 -28.63 35.55
C GLU A 401 -35.25 -29.43 35.80
N ALA A 402 -35.37 -30.70 36.21
CA ALA A 402 -34.23 -31.61 36.37
C ALA A 402 -33.48 -31.88 35.05
N GLU A 403 -34.18 -31.96 33.91
CA GLU A 403 -33.54 -32.14 32.60
C GLU A 403 -32.81 -30.86 32.13
N THR A 404 -33.35 -29.68 32.43
CA THR A 404 -32.66 -28.41 32.15
C THR A 404 -31.45 -28.18 33.06
N GLU A 405 -31.52 -28.58 34.33
CA GLU A 405 -30.38 -28.50 35.26
C GLU A 405 -29.27 -29.48 34.87
N ALA A 406 -29.61 -30.70 34.46
CA ALA A 406 -28.64 -31.68 33.96
C ALA A 406 -27.93 -31.21 32.68
N LYS A 407 -28.69 -30.67 31.71
CA LYS A 407 -28.13 -30.08 30.48
C LYS A 407 -27.25 -28.85 30.77
N THR A 408 -27.61 -28.04 31.76
CA THR A 408 -26.81 -26.88 32.19
C THR A 408 -25.52 -27.31 32.91
N ALA A 409 -25.58 -28.36 33.73
CA ALA A 409 -24.42 -28.92 34.40
C ALA A 409 -23.44 -29.59 33.43
N GLU A 410 -23.94 -30.32 32.42
CA GLU A 410 -23.12 -30.91 31.36
C GLU A 410 -22.45 -29.83 30.49
N GLY A 411 -23.18 -28.76 30.14
CA GLY A 411 -22.60 -27.61 29.42
C GLY A 411 -21.45 -26.97 30.19
N LYS A 412 -21.64 -26.69 31.49
CA LYS A 412 -20.59 -26.14 32.36
C LYS A 412 -19.37 -27.06 32.46
N ARG A 413 -19.57 -28.37 32.57
CA ARG A 413 -18.48 -29.36 32.62
C ARG A 413 -17.68 -29.41 31.32
N CYS A 414 -18.34 -29.32 30.17
CA CYS A 414 -17.69 -29.28 28.86
C CYS A 414 -16.86 -28.00 28.68
N ASP A 415 -17.36 -26.86 29.15
CA ASP A 415 -16.62 -25.59 29.13
C ASP A 415 -15.40 -25.61 30.06
N GLU A 416 -15.49 -26.21 31.25
CA GLU A 416 -14.36 -26.39 32.17
C GLU A 416 -13.27 -27.26 31.54
N GLN A 417 -13.65 -28.39 30.92
CA GLN A 417 -12.73 -29.29 30.23
C GLN A 417 -12.04 -28.64 29.04
N ARG A 418 -12.75 -27.79 28.28
CA ARG A 418 -12.17 -27.00 27.18
C ARG A 418 -11.14 -26.00 27.70
N LYS A 419 -11.44 -25.31 28.80
CA LYS A 419 -10.50 -24.37 29.45
C LYS A 419 -9.25 -25.07 29.94
N ASP A 420 -9.40 -26.22 30.59
CA ASP A 420 -8.27 -27.03 31.08
C ASP A 420 -7.42 -27.57 29.92
N PHE A 421 -8.05 -28.05 28.85
CA PHE A 421 -7.35 -28.48 27.65
C PHE A 421 -6.52 -27.34 27.04
N PHE A 422 -7.11 -26.15 26.90
CA PHE A 422 -6.43 -24.99 26.36
C PHE A 422 -5.27 -24.52 27.25
N ALA A 423 -5.47 -24.52 28.57
CA ALA A 423 -4.42 -24.20 29.53
C ALA A 423 -3.23 -25.17 29.43
N ASN A 424 -3.51 -26.47 29.26
CA ASN A 424 -2.48 -27.50 29.08
C ASN A 424 -1.73 -27.33 27.75
N LEU A 425 -2.44 -26.97 26.66
CA LEU A 425 -1.83 -26.72 25.36
C LEU A 425 -0.92 -25.50 25.38
N LEU A 426 -1.35 -24.41 26.01
CA LEU A 426 -0.52 -23.22 26.23
C LEU A 426 0.72 -23.54 27.06
N GLN A 427 0.55 -24.34 28.12
CA GLN A 427 1.67 -24.78 28.95
C GLN A 427 2.67 -25.63 28.16
N ALA A 428 2.19 -26.57 27.34
CA ALA A 428 3.01 -27.39 26.47
C ALA A 428 3.80 -26.56 25.45
N ALA A 429 3.14 -25.58 24.82
CA ALA A 429 3.76 -24.67 23.88
C ALA A 429 4.81 -23.76 24.55
N GLU A 430 4.54 -23.28 25.77
CA GLU A 430 5.51 -22.50 26.56
C GLU A 430 6.74 -23.34 26.91
N VAL A 431 6.57 -24.57 27.40
CA VAL A 431 7.69 -25.50 27.68
C VAL A 431 8.52 -25.73 26.43
N THR A 432 7.87 -25.99 25.29
CA THR A 432 8.53 -26.21 24.00
C THR A 432 9.28 -24.94 23.54
N LYS A 433 8.70 -23.74 23.74
CA LYS A 433 9.40 -22.48 23.51
C LYS A 433 10.63 -22.34 24.40
N GLN A 434 10.54 -22.69 25.68
CA GLN A 434 11.69 -22.61 26.59
C GLN A 434 12.81 -23.57 26.18
N ALA A 435 12.48 -24.77 25.70
CA ALA A 435 13.45 -25.67 25.08
C ALA A 435 14.10 -25.01 23.85
N GLY A 436 13.31 -24.37 22.97
CA GLY A 436 13.84 -23.61 21.83
C GLY A 436 14.75 -22.44 22.26
N ASN A 437 14.41 -21.73 23.33
CA ASN A 437 15.24 -20.66 23.90
C ASN A 437 16.58 -21.22 24.42
N PHE A 438 16.55 -22.41 25.02
CA PHE A 438 17.75 -23.10 25.50
C PHE A 438 18.66 -23.50 24.34
N SER A 439 18.13 -24.14 23.30
CA SER A 439 18.88 -24.49 22.08
C SER A 439 19.47 -23.25 21.39
N PHE A 440 18.71 -22.15 21.33
CA PHE A 440 19.19 -20.86 20.79
C PHE A 440 20.39 -20.30 21.56
N LYS A 441 20.37 -20.40 22.89
CA LYS A 441 21.48 -19.98 23.76
C LYS A 441 22.72 -20.86 23.61
N GLN A 442 22.55 -22.16 23.35
CA GLN A 442 23.65 -23.08 23.04
C GLN A 442 24.23 -22.86 21.63
N GLY A 443 23.54 -22.08 20.80
CA GLY A 443 23.92 -21.82 19.42
C GLY A 443 23.45 -22.89 18.44
N ASP A 444 22.63 -23.85 18.87
CA ASP A 444 21.92 -24.75 17.98
C ASP A 444 20.65 -24.07 17.44
N ASP A 445 20.85 -23.15 16.50
CA ASP A 445 19.77 -22.38 15.89
C ASP A 445 18.80 -23.25 15.08
N ARG A 446 19.23 -24.42 14.58
CA ARG A 446 18.39 -25.33 13.79
C ARG A 446 17.42 -26.09 14.69
N ASP A 447 17.91 -26.63 15.80
CA ASP A 447 17.04 -27.26 16.79
C ASP A 447 16.07 -26.23 17.38
N ALA A 448 16.55 -25.01 17.68
CA ALA A 448 15.70 -23.91 18.15
C ALA A 448 14.54 -23.62 17.18
N ILE A 449 14.79 -23.53 15.87
CA ILE A 449 13.75 -23.35 14.84
C ILE A 449 12.73 -24.50 14.89
N CYS A 450 13.20 -25.75 14.99
CA CYS A 450 12.30 -26.91 15.08
C CYS A 450 11.39 -26.82 16.31
N LYS A 451 11.95 -26.52 17.49
CA LYS A 451 11.17 -26.35 18.73
C LYS A 451 10.16 -25.20 18.63
N TYR A 452 10.52 -24.06 18.05
CA TYR A 452 9.57 -22.97 17.87
C TYR A 452 8.44 -23.35 16.89
N ARG A 453 8.74 -24.10 15.83
CA ARG A 453 7.73 -24.61 14.89
C ARG A 453 6.81 -25.65 15.55
N ASP A 454 7.36 -26.53 16.39
CA ASP A 454 6.56 -27.49 17.16
C ASP A 454 5.60 -26.78 18.11
N ALA A 455 6.09 -25.76 18.84
CA ALA A 455 5.27 -24.92 19.71
C ALA A 455 4.19 -24.16 18.93
N LEU A 456 4.51 -23.61 17.75
CA LEU A 456 3.52 -22.98 16.86
C LEU A 456 2.48 -24.00 16.40
N SER A 457 2.90 -25.22 16.05
CA SER A 457 1.98 -26.29 15.62
C SER A 457 1.00 -26.66 16.73
N MET A 458 1.46 -26.72 17.98
CA MET A 458 0.58 -26.93 19.14
C MET A 458 -0.50 -25.85 19.22
N LEU A 459 -0.15 -24.58 18.99
CA LEU A 459 -1.10 -23.47 19.06
C LEU A 459 -2.01 -23.37 17.82
N CYS A 460 -1.52 -23.71 16.63
CA CYS A 460 -2.31 -23.70 15.39
C CYS A 460 -3.31 -24.85 15.30
N VAL A 461 -3.10 -25.93 16.07
CA VAL A 461 -4.04 -27.04 16.20
C VAL A 461 -5.38 -26.59 16.78
N GLU A 462 -5.53 -25.39 17.35
CA GLU A 462 -6.82 -24.87 17.81
C GLU A 462 -7.89 -24.90 16.71
N SER A 463 -7.57 -24.54 15.45
CA SER A 463 -8.55 -24.62 14.34
C SER A 463 -9.00 -26.05 14.01
N ALA A 464 -8.14 -27.04 14.27
CA ALA A 464 -8.41 -28.46 14.03
C ALA A 464 -8.93 -29.18 15.29
N ALA A 465 -8.58 -28.71 16.49
CA ALA A 465 -9.01 -29.23 17.77
C ALA A 465 -10.44 -28.82 18.07
N THR A 466 -10.90 -27.64 17.65
CA THR A 466 -12.34 -27.31 17.69
C THR A 466 -13.14 -28.29 16.81
N GLN A 467 -12.62 -28.65 15.64
CA GLN A 467 -13.24 -29.64 14.74
C GLN A 467 -13.15 -31.08 15.29
N LEU A 468 -12.05 -31.42 15.98
CA LEU A 468 -11.86 -32.75 16.59
C LEU A 468 -12.60 -32.91 17.92
N LEU A 469 -12.83 -31.85 18.71
CA LEU A 469 -13.66 -31.90 19.93
C LEU A 469 -15.15 -32.02 19.60
N GLU A 470 -15.60 -31.54 18.44
CA GLU A 470 -16.93 -31.87 17.91
C GLU A 470 -17.01 -33.35 17.51
N ALA A 471 -15.96 -33.90 16.90
CA ALA A 471 -15.88 -35.32 16.52
C ALA A 471 -15.65 -36.28 17.70
N ALA A 472 -14.95 -35.86 18.76
CA ALA A 472 -14.61 -36.65 19.95
C ALA A 472 -15.71 -36.64 21.03
N SER A 473 -16.88 -36.08 20.73
CA SER A 473 -18.11 -36.35 21.48
C SER A 473 -18.58 -37.81 21.34
N GLU A 474 -17.93 -38.58 20.47
CA GLU A 474 -17.98 -40.04 20.42
C GLU A 474 -16.64 -40.59 20.95
N GLY A 475 -16.66 -41.16 22.15
CA GLY A 475 -15.51 -41.18 23.06
C GLY A 475 -14.38 -42.15 22.74
N GLU A 476 -13.18 -41.81 23.24
CA GLU A 476 -12.21 -42.73 23.86
C GLU A 476 -11.05 -41.95 24.49
N SER A 477 -10.62 -42.37 25.69
CA SER A 477 -9.56 -41.70 26.46
C SER A 477 -8.19 -42.33 26.20
N ALA A 478 -7.17 -41.53 25.87
CA ALA A 478 -5.78 -41.96 25.93
C ALA A 478 -4.91 -40.90 26.64
N GLY A 479 -4.46 -41.23 27.85
CA GLY A 479 -3.53 -40.42 28.63
C GLY A 479 -2.09 -40.57 28.14
N ARG A 480 -1.38 -39.45 27.99
CA ARG A 480 0.09 -39.40 27.98
C ARG A 480 0.60 -38.46 29.08
N PRO A 481 1.68 -38.80 29.78
CA PRO A 481 2.24 -37.97 30.85
C PRO A 481 3.07 -36.82 30.27
N PHE A 482 2.84 -35.60 30.75
CA PHE A 482 3.65 -34.42 30.43
C PHE A 482 4.98 -34.43 31.20
N ALA A 483 6.06 -34.05 30.52
CA ALA A 483 7.39 -33.89 31.11
C ALA A 483 7.43 -32.73 32.12
N SER A 484 8.24 -32.86 33.17
CA SER A 484 8.45 -31.87 34.23
C SER A 484 8.97 -30.52 33.70
N LEU A 485 8.46 -29.42 34.27
CA LEU A 485 8.85 -28.05 33.95
C LEU A 485 10.36 -27.79 34.18
N PRO A 486 11.02 -26.94 33.39
CA PRO A 486 12.39 -26.49 33.68
C PRO A 486 12.45 -25.69 34.99
N ASP A 487 13.56 -25.81 35.73
CA ASP A 487 13.78 -25.11 36.99
C ASP A 487 13.58 -23.58 36.85
N GLY A 488 12.66 -23.03 37.64
CA GLY A 488 12.43 -21.59 37.77
C GLY A 488 11.22 -21.00 37.04
N VAL A 489 10.41 -21.79 36.31
CA VAL A 489 9.15 -21.31 35.70
C VAL A 489 7.95 -21.86 36.47
N THR A 490 7.18 -20.98 37.12
CA THR A 490 6.00 -21.41 37.87
C THR A 490 4.79 -21.62 36.93
N PRO A 491 3.93 -22.64 37.15
CA PRO A 491 2.68 -22.79 36.39
C PRO A 491 1.78 -21.55 36.42
N ALA A 492 1.85 -20.75 37.49
CA ALA A 492 1.10 -19.51 37.66
C ALA A 492 1.55 -18.40 36.70
N GLU A 493 2.85 -18.30 36.37
CA GLU A 493 3.34 -17.33 35.39
C GLU A 493 2.96 -17.70 33.96
N VAL A 494 2.93 -19.00 33.65
CA VAL A 494 2.53 -19.49 32.33
C VAL A 494 1.06 -19.20 32.06
N ARG A 495 0.19 -19.33 33.07
CA ARG A 495 -1.24 -18.99 32.97
C ARG A 495 -1.53 -17.50 32.75
N ARG A 496 -0.58 -16.61 33.04
CA ARG A 496 -0.78 -15.15 32.90
C ARG A 496 -0.53 -14.63 31.50
N ARG A 497 0.17 -15.36 30.64
CA ARG A 497 0.46 -14.90 29.27
C ARG A 497 -0.72 -15.19 28.35
N SER A 498 -1.12 -14.18 27.60
CA SER A 498 -2.10 -14.38 26.52
C SER A 498 -1.51 -15.29 25.42
N PRO A 499 -2.32 -16.14 24.77
CA PRO A 499 -1.90 -16.91 23.59
C PRO A 499 -1.23 -16.02 22.53
N HIS A 500 -1.76 -14.81 22.40
CA HIS A 500 -1.26 -13.77 21.51
C HIS A 500 0.20 -13.37 21.81
N GLU A 501 0.55 -13.12 23.07
CA GLU A 501 1.94 -12.83 23.48
C GLU A 501 2.88 -14.00 23.21
N LEU A 502 2.40 -15.23 23.38
CA LEU A 502 3.19 -16.44 23.12
C LEU A 502 3.48 -16.61 21.63
N LEU A 503 2.47 -16.46 20.77
CA LEU A 503 2.61 -16.49 19.31
C LEU A 503 3.57 -15.40 18.81
N LEU A 504 3.43 -14.17 19.34
CA LEU A 504 4.34 -13.07 19.03
C LEU A 504 5.79 -13.43 19.39
N ALA A 505 6.02 -13.95 20.59
CA ALA A 505 7.35 -14.37 21.03
C ALA A 505 7.92 -15.49 20.15
N LEU A 506 7.12 -16.49 19.78
CA LEU A 506 7.52 -17.61 18.93
C LEU A 506 7.95 -17.15 17.54
N HIS A 507 7.12 -16.38 16.85
CA HIS A 507 7.44 -15.86 15.52
C HIS A 507 8.66 -14.94 15.55
N SER A 508 8.75 -14.06 16.55
CA SER A 508 9.87 -13.15 16.69
C SER A 508 11.18 -13.93 16.97
N ASN A 509 11.17 -14.93 17.86
CA ASN A 509 12.34 -15.76 18.15
C ASN A 509 12.77 -16.65 16.97
N MET A 510 11.80 -17.22 16.25
CA MET A 510 12.06 -17.96 15.01
C MET A 510 12.75 -17.07 13.98
N ALA A 511 12.28 -15.82 13.79
CA ALA A 511 12.94 -14.86 12.91
C ALA A 511 14.41 -14.62 13.30
N ALA A 512 14.73 -14.54 14.59
CA ALA A 512 16.11 -14.38 15.06
C ALA A 512 17.01 -15.57 14.71
N CYS A 513 16.49 -16.80 14.84
CA CYS A 513 17.25 -18.01 14.49
C CYS A 513 17.46 -18.12 12.98
N CYS A 514 16.42 -17.79 12.20
CA CYS A 514 16.52 -17.74 10.74
C CYS A 514 17.57 -16.71 10.27
N LEU A 515 17.69 -15.55 10.94
CA LEU A 515 18.76 -14.59 10.66
C LEU A 515 20.16 -15.17 10.91
N ARG A 516 20.38 -15.82 12.06
CA ARG A 516 21.68 -16.45 12.39
C ARG A 516 22.07 -17.57 11.43
N THR A 517 21.09 -18.33 10.95
CA THR A 517 21.29 -19.42 9.97
C THR A 517 21.28 -18.96 8.52
N ARG A 518 21.23 -17.63 8.26
CA ARG A 518 21.17 -17.02 6.91
C ARG A 518 19.96 -17.44 6.07
N GLN A 519 18.88 -17.89 6.71
CA GLN A 519 17.59 -18.17 6.06
C GLN A 519 16.75 -16.89 5.97
N PHE A 520 17.19 -15.93 5.17
CA PHE A 520 16.64 -14.56 5.21
C PHE A 520 15.17 -14.48 4.79
N HIS A 521 14.71 -15.28 3.83
CA HIS A 521 13.29 -15.32 3.45
C HIS A 521 12.40 -15.83 4.59
N ALA A 522 12.80 -16.92 5.26
CA ALA A 522 12.09 -17.44 6.41
C ALA A 522 12.11 -16.46 7.60
N ALA A 523 13.22 -15.73 7.80
CA ALA A 523 13.30 -14.67 8.80
C ALA A 523 12.32 -13.53 8.50
N ARG A 524 12.21 -13.10 7.24
CA ARG A 524 11.26 -12.08 6.79
C ARG A 524 9.82 -12.51 7.05
N GLU A 525 9.46 -13.74 6.71
CA GLU A 525 8.11 -14.28 6.91
C GLU A 525 7.76 -14.39 8.40
N ALA A 526 8.65 -14.96 9.20
CA ALA A 526 8.46 -15.08 10.64
C ALA A 526 8.33 -13.71 11.32
N ALA A 527 9.17 -12.73 10.95
CA ALA A 527 9.09 -11.38 11.48
C ALA A 527 7.81 -10.66 11.01
N THR A 528 7.35 -10.92 9.79
CA THR A 528 6.08 -10.37 9.28
C THR A 528 4.89 -10.94 10.05
N ALA A 529 4.87 -12.25 10.31
CA ALA A 529 3.84 -12.87 11.14
C ALA A 529 3.80 -12.27 12.56
N ALA A 530 4.97 -12.01 13.15
CA ALA A 530 5.05 -11.30 14.43
C ALA A 530 4.49 -9.86 14.35
N LEU A 531 4.75 -9.13 13.27
CA LEU A 531 4.23 -7.77 13.06
C LEU A 531 2.73 -7.73 12.77
N VAL A 532 2.14 -8.80 12.23
CA VAL A 532 0.67 -8.91 12.10
C VAL A 532 0.02 -8.99 13.48
N LEU A 533 0.64 -9.73 14.41
CA LEU A 533 0.17 -9.83 15.79
C LEU A 533 0.40 -8.51 16.57
N SER A 534 1.59 -7.93 16.45
CA SER A 534 1.91 -6.65 17.09
C SER A 534 2.65 -5.74 16.12
N PRO A 535 1.94 -4.81 15.45
CA PRO A 535 2.54 -3.89 14.50
C PRO A 535 3.62 -3.00 15.13
N THR A 536 3.56 -2.76 16.44
CA THR A 536 4.50 -1.90 17.17
C THR A 536 5.71 -2.65 17.74
N ASP A 537 5.82 -3.98 17.55
CA ASP A 537 6.92 -4.76 18.11
C ASP A 537 8.27 -4.39 17.46
N LEU A 538 9.11 -3.73 18.27
CA LEU A 538 10.39 -3.20 17.82
C LEU A 538 11.36 -4.32 17.41
N LYS A 539 11.33 -5.47 18.10
CA LYS A 539 12.23 -6.60 17.83
C LYS A 539 11.90 -7.25 16.49
N ALA A 540 10.64 -7.58 16.25
CA ALA A 540 10.17 -8.15 14.99
C ALA A 540 10.48 -7.21 13.83
N ARG A 541 10.23 -5.90 13.99
CA ARG A 541 10.54 -4.93 12.95
C ARG A 541 12.02 -4.85 12.61
N ARG A 542 12.91 -4.77 13.61
CA ARG A 542 14.37 -4.79 13.41
C ARG A 542 14.81 -6.10 12.73
N ARG A 543 14.23 -7.23 13.12
CA ARG A 543 14.52 -8.54 12.51
C ARG A 543 14.07 -8.61 11.04
N ARG A 544 12.90 -8.07 10.71
CA ARG A 544 12.42 -7.97 9.32
C ARG A 544 13.33 -7.07 8.48
N ALA A 545 13.70 -5.91 9.01
CA ALA A 545 14.64 -5.02 8.34
C ALA A 545 16.00 -5.68 8.06
N ALA A 546 16.57 -6.41 9.04
CA ALA A 546 17.81 -7.15 8.85
C ALA A 546 17.68 -8.23 7.76
N ALA A 547 16.55 -8.96 7.74
CA ALA A 547 16.27 -9.95 6.70
C ALA A 547 16.13 -9.31 5.31
N LEU A 548 15.38 -8.21 5.20
CA LEU A 548 15.19 -7.46 3.96
C LEU A 548 16.51 -6.92 3.42
N SER A 549 17.36 -6.36 4.29
CA SER A 549 18.68 -5.88 3.92
C SER A 549 19.56 -7.01 3.37
N ALA A 550 19.54 -8.19 4.01
CA ALA A 550 20.30 -9.35 3.55
C ALA A 550 19.79 -9.96 2.23
N ILE A 551 18.54 -9.72 1.85
CA ILE A 551 17.94 -10.13 0.57
C ILE A 551 18.24 -9.11 -0.54
N GLY A 552 18.76 -7.92 -0.21
CA GLY A 552 18.96 -6.81 -1.15
C GLY A 552 17.75 -5.86 -1.28
N LEU A 553 16.70 -6.07 -0.48
CA LEU A 553 15.52 -5.20 -0.42
C LEU A 553 15.75 -4.01 0.53
N HIS A 554 16.84 -3.27 0.29
CA HIS A 554 17.29 -2.19 1.15
C HIS A 554 16.25 -1.07 1.37
N PRO A 555 15.45 -0.63 0.37
CA PRO A 555 14.41 0.38 0.60
C PRO A 555 13.39 -0.05 1.66
N ALA A 556 12.90 -1.28 1.57
CA ALA A 556 11.94 -1.83 2.53
C ALA A 556 12.57 -2.00 3.93
N ALA A 557 13.86 -2.37 4.00
CA ALA A 557 14.59 -2.43 5.26
C ALA A 557 14.69 -1.04 5.94
N CYS A 558 14.94 0.02 5.16
CA CYS A 558 15.02 1.39 5.65
C CYS A 558 13.66 1.88 6.17
N ASP A 559 12.57 1.55 5.49
CA ASP A 559 11.20 1.88 5.93
C ASP A 559 10.86 1.22 7.27
N ASP A 560 11.21 -0.06 7.43
CA ASP A 560 11.06 -0.76 8.70
C ASP A 560 11.89 -0.09 9.82
N MET A 561 13.15 0.25 9.56
CA MET A 561 13.98 0.93 10.55
C MET A 561 13.50 2.33 10.89
N ALA A 562 13.01 3.10 9.91
CA ALA A 562 12.43 4.42 10.14
C ALA A 562 11.17 4.32 11.02
N THR A 563 10.34 3.32 10.80
CA THR A 563 9.14 3.09 11.61
C THR A 563 9.51 2.55 13.00
N ALA A 564 10.54 1.71 13.11
CA ALA A 564 11.12 1.25 14.38
C ALA A 564 11.65 2.44 15.20
N LEU A 565 12.30 3.41 14.55
CA LEU A 565 12.88 4.57 15.20
C LEU A 565 11.82 5.50 15.79
N LYS A 566 10.69 5.66 15.10
CA LYS A 566 9.50 6.38 15.61
C LYS A 566 8.88 5.68 16.82
N ALA A 567 8.89 4.36 16.85
CA ALA A 567 8.30 3.55 17.94
C ALA A 567 9.25 3.39 19.14
N ALA A 568 10.55 3.65 18.97
CA ALA A 568 11.55 3.44 20.01
C ALA A 568 11.38 4.45 21.16
N ALA A 569 11.02 3.94 22.35
CA ALA A 569 10.94 4.74 23.56
C ALA A 569 12.34 4.98 24.17
N GLY A 570 12.73 6.25 24.25
CA GLY A 570 13.96 6.68 24.92
C GLY A 570 15.21 6.71 24.04
N ARG A 571 16.16 7.56 24.42
CA ARG A 571 17.37 7.88 23.64
C ARG A 571 18.24 6.65 23.32
N LYS A 572 18.34 5.68 24.23
CA LYS A 572 19.15 4.47 24.01
C LYS A 572 18.58 3.60 22.89
N ALA A 573 17.28 3.30 22.93
CA ALA A 573 16.62 2.50 21.90
C ALA A 573 16.66 3.20 20.54
N GLN A 574 16.46 4.53 20.52
CA GLN A 574 16.58 5.33 19.31
C GLN A 574 18.00 5.26 18.71
N ARG A 575 19.05 5.35 19.53
CA ARG A 575 20.45 5.21 19.07
C ARG A 575 20.73 3.83 18.48
N GLU A 576 20.26 2.76 19.11
CA GLU A 576 20.46 1.40 18.59
C GLU A 576 19.75 1.18 17.25
N VAL A 577 18.53 1.68 17.10
CA VAL A 577 17.77 1.59 15.85
C VAL A 577 18.43 2.46 14.77
N ALA A 578 18.85 3.68 15.12
CA ALA A 578 19.58 4.56 14.21
C ALA A 578 20.89 3.92 13.72
N ALA A 579 21.67 3.31 14.62
CA ALA A 579 22.89 2.58 14.25
C ALA A 579 22.59 1.42 13.30
N SER A 580 21.53 0.65 13.57
CA SER A 580 21.10 -0.45 12.67
C SER A 580 20.62 0.07 11.31
N MET A 581 19.99 1.24 11.28
CA MET A 581 19.56 1.89 10.05
C MET A 581 20.76 2.40 9.24
N CYS A 582 21.74 3.00 9.91
CA CYS A 582 23.01 3.41 9.32
C CYS A 582 23.74 2.20 8.73
N GLU A 583 23.84 1.08 9.44
CA GLU A 583 24.44 -0.15 8.92
C GLU A 583 23.70 -0.67 7.67
N ALA A 584 22.36 -0.67 7.67
CA ALA A 584 21.57 -1.06 6.50
C ALA A 584 21.83 -0.14 5.29
N TRP A 585 22.02 1.16 5.52
CA TRP A 585 22.40 2.12 4.48
C TRP A 585 23.83 1.93 4.00
N ALA A 586 24.78 1.66 4.90
CA ALA A 586 26.17 1.43 4.56
C ALA A 586 26.35 0.15 3.72
N LEU A 587 25.49 -0.86 3.93
CA LEU A 587 25.45 -2.04 3.08
C LEU A 587 24.91 -1.74 1.67
N ARG A 588 23.95 -0.82 1.56
CA ARG A 588 23.39 -0.38 0.28
C ARG A 588 24.36 0.52 -0.50
N ALA A 589 25.05 1.42 0.19
CA ALA A 589 25.99 2.39 -0.38
C ALA A 589 27.35 2.31 0.35
N PRO A 590 28.21 1.33 0.02
CA PRO A 590 29.49 1.12 0.69
C PRO A 590 30.41 2.35 0.65
N ALA A 591 30.42 3.11 -0.44
CA ALA A 591 31.15 4.39 -0.51
C ALA A 591 30.71 5.42 0.54
N ALA A 592 29.43 5.44 0.90
CA ALA A 592 28.89 6.35 1.90
C ALA A 592 29.16 5.87 3.34
N ARG A 593 29.77 4.69 3.54
CA ARG A 593 29.98 4.11 4.86
C ARG A 593 30.74 5.02 5.81
N GLY A 594 31.82 5.65 5.33
CA GLY A 594 32.61 6.59 6.14
C GLY A 594 31.76 7.76 6.63
N TYR A 595 30.94 8.34 5.73
CA TYR A 595 29.98 9.39 6.09
C TYR A 595 28.96 8.89 7.11
N ILE A 596 28.35 7.72 6.86
CA ILE A 596 27.28 7.16 7.68
C ILE A 596 27.76 6.81 9.10
N GLU A 597 28.96 6.24 9.23
CA GLU A 597 29.57 5.89 10.52
C GLU A 597 29.90 7.14 11.34
N GLU A 598 30.46 8.17 10.69
CA GLU A 598 30.70 9.47 11.30
C GLU A 598 29.37 10.12 11.74
N THR A 599 28.33 10.02 10.91
CA THR A 599 26.99 10.57 11.19
C THR A 599 26.34 9.91 12.40
N ALA A 600 26.47 8.59 12.52
CA ALA A 600 25.85 7.80 13.56
C ALA A 600 26.51 7.97 14.94
N GLY A 601 27.80 8.31 14.99
CA GLY A 601 28.58 8.43 16.23
C GLY A 601 28.30 9.68 17.07
N GLY A 602 27.69 10.72 16.49
CA GLY A 602 27.41 11.99 17.17
C GLY A 602 26.29 11.92 18.22
N ALA A 603 26.24 12.91 19.13
CA ALA A 603 25.19 13.02 20.15
C ALA A 603 23.75 13.05 19.57
N ASP A 604 23.63 13.59 18.35
CA ASP A 604 22.39 13.72 17.56
C ASP A 604 22.29 12.70 16.41
N GLY A 605 23.13 11.67 16.40
CA GLY A 605 23.23 10.69 15.31
C GLY A 605 21.90 10.00 14.97
N ALA A 606 20.96 9.91 15.92
CA ALA A 606 19.63 9.37 15.66
C ALA A 606 18.77 10.28 14.76
N ALA A 607 18.75 11.59 15.01
CA ALA A 607 18.01 12.54 14.17
C ALA A 607 18.65 12.65 12.78
N ALA A 608 19.99 12.61 12.74
CA ALA A 608 20.77 12.59 11.51
C ALA A 608 20.47 11.35 10.65
N ALA A 609 20.47 10.17 11.26
CA ALA A 609 20.11 8.93 10.58
C ALA A 609 18.67 9.01 10.03
N VAL A 610 17.69 9.51 10.80
CA VAL A 610 16.30 9.70 10.32
C VAL A 610 16.24 10.60 9.10
N ALA A 611 16.91 11.75 9.16
CA ALA A 611 16.92 12.73 8.07
C ALA A 611 17.56 12.12 6.81
N LEU A 612 18.72 11.46 6.97
CA LEU A 612 19.42 10.78 5.90
C LEU A 612 18.55 9.68 5.28
N SER A 613 17.91 8.85 6.08
CA SER A 613 17.03 7.78 5.61
C SER A 613 15.83 8.30 4.82
N HIS A 614 15.19 9.37 5.30
CA HIS A 614 14.09 10.00 4.57
C HIS A 614 14.53 10.60 3.23
N ALA A 615 15.68 11.27 3.22
CA ALA A 615 16.21 11.89 2.02
C ALA A 615 16.66 10.84 0.98
N LEU A 616 17.30 9.77 1.43
CA LEU A 616 17.69 8.64 0.58
C LEU A 616 16.51 7.80 0.09
N ALA A 617 15.40 7.75 0.85
CA ALA A 617 14.15 7.16 0.40
C ALA A 617 13.35 8.07 -0.55
N GLY A 618 13.85 9.28 -0.84
CA GLY A 618 13.14 10.28 -1.66
C GLY A 618 11.85 10.81 -1.02
N ARG A 619 11.67 10.64 0.30
CA ARG A 619 10.44 10.99 1.02
C ARG A 619 10.57 12.37 1.67
N GLY A 620 9.73 13.31 1.23
CA GLY A 620 9.61 14.65 1.82
C GLY A 620 10.43 15.72 1.09
N THR A 621 10.22 16.97 1.48
CA THR A 621 10.96 18.10 0.90
C THR A 621 12.21 18.42 1.70
N ALA A 622 13.20 19.05 1.04
CA ALA A 622 14.36 19.68 1.67
C ALA A 622 13.98 20.48 2.94
N ARG A 623 12.88 21.23 2.90
CA ARG A 623 12.39 22.00 4.07
C ARG A 623 11.95 21.10 5.24
N GLN A 624 11.30 19.98 4.95
CA GLN A 624 10.86 19.02 5.98
C GLN A 624 12.03 18.28 6.61
N TRP A 625 13.10 18.03 5.85
CA TRP A 625 14.34 17.46 6.39
C TRP A 625 15.06 18.46 7.29
N ALA A 626 15.16 19.73 6.87
CA ALA A 626 15.73 20.83 7.66
C ALA A 626 15.08 21.01 9.03
N ALA A 627 13.76 20.94 9.09
CA ALA A 627 13.02 21.08 10.34
C ALA A 627 13.30 19.93 11.34
N ARG A 628 13.76 18.76 10.87
CA ARG A 628 13.92 17.55 11.68
C ARG A 628 15.37 17.25 12.07
N ALA A 629 16.32 17.70 11.25
CA ALA A 629 17.73 17.32 11.35
C ALA A 629 18.51 18.09 12.43
N GLY A 630 18.06 19.27 12.86
CA GLY A 630 18.76 20.10 13.85
C GLY A 630 20.14 20.59 13.38
N ASP A 631 20.92 21.21 14.27
CA ASP A 631 22.21 21.85 13.94
C ASP A 631 23.36 20.84 13.72
N ALA A 632 23.29 19.64 14.31
CA ALA A 632 24.34 18.64 14.22
C ALA A 632 24.47 17.99 12.83
N VAL A 633 23.37 17.84 12.09
CA VAL A 633 23.42 17.34 10.71
C VAL A 633 24.14 18.33 9.79
N PHE A 634 23.98 19.64 10.05
CA PHE A 634 24.73 20.67 9.33
C PHE A 634 26.22 20.67 9.65
N ALA A 635 26.64 20.26 10.85
CA ALA A 635 28.05 20.12 11.20
C ALA A 635 28.72 18.96 10.44
N LEU A 636 27.98 17.86 10.25
CA LEU A 636 28.50 16.68 9.55
C LEU A 636 28.45 16.82 8.03
N ALA A 637 27.42 17.48 7.52
CA ALA A 637 27.31 17.90 6.14
C ALA A 637 28.44 18.84 5.67
N ARG A 638 29.01 19.62 6.60
CA ARG A 638 30.13 20.52 6.33
C ARG A 638 31.43 19.80 5.97
N ALA A 639 31.64 18.59 6.49
CA ALA A 639 32.92 17.87 6.32
C ALA A 639 32.96 16.98 5.06
N SER A 640 31.79 16.55 4.56
CA SER A 640 31.71 15.34 3.74
C SER A 640 30.72 15.42 2.58
N SER A 641 30.32 16.62 2.16
CA SER A 641 29.32 16.80 1.09
C SER A 641 29.79 16.28 -0.28
N ALA A 642 31.08 16.42 -0.62
CA ALA A 642 31.66 15.85 -1.84
C ALA A 642 31.55 14.31 -1.88
N LEU A 643 31.74 13.64 -0.73
CA LEU A 643 31.63 12.18 -0.61
C LEU A 643 30.21 11.67 -0.97
N LEU A 644 29.18 12.51 -0.84
CA LEU A 644 27.82 12.13 -1.25
C LEU A 644 27.67 12.06 -2.78
N VAL A 645 28.39 12.91 -3.52
CA VAL A 645 28.37 12.89 -4.99
C VAL A 645 29.14 11.67 -5.49
N ASP A 646 30.30 11.38 -4.89
CA ASP A 646 31.10 10.19 -5.21
C ASP A 646 30.33 8.90 -4.90
N ALA A 647 29.69 8.83 -3.72
CA ALA A 647 28.84 7.70 -3.36
C ALA A 647 27.62 7.57 -4.29
N ALA A 648 27.04 8.68 -4.74
CA ALA A 648 25.95 8.64 -5.70
C ALA A 648 26.39 8.05 -7.05
N LEU A 649 27.61 8.38 -7.49
CA LEU A 649 28.17 7.83 -8.71
C LEU A 649 28.46 6.32 -8.59
N GLU A 650 28.96 5.87 -7.44
CA GLU A 650 29.14 4.43 -7.18
C GLU A 650 27.80 3.70 -7.17
N CYS A 651 26.77 4.23 -6.50
CA CYS A 651 25.41 3.67 -6.55
C CYS A 651 24.88 3.60 -7.99
N ALA A 652 25.06 4.67 -8.78
CA ALA A 652 24.62 4.70 -10.18
C ALA A 652 25.37 3.67 -11.04
N SER A 653 26.65 3.44 -10.76
CA SER A 653 27.48 2.44 -11.47
C SER A 653 27.11 1.00 -11.11
N ASN A 654 26.51 0.79 -9.93
CA ASN A 654 26.00 -0.50 -9.45
C ASN A 654 24.49 -0.70 -9.75
N ASP A 655 23.94 0.03 -10.73
CA ASP A 655 22.52 0.02 -11.11
C ASP A 655 21.53 0.38 -9.97
N ASP A 656 21.97 1.00 -8.86
CA ASP A 656 21.09 1.55 -7.80
C ASP A 656 20.76 3.03 -8.06
N ALA A 657 19.99 3.27 -9.13
CA ALA A 657 19.54 4.60 -9.53
C ALA A 657 18.78 5.34 -8.40
N GLY A 658 17.99 4.61 -7.62
CA GLY A 658 17.23 5.18 -6.50
C GLY A 658 18.13 5.66 -5.36
N GLY A 659 19.16 4.89 -5.02
CA GLY A 659 20.16 5.25 -4.00
C GLY A 659 20.99 6.45 -4.43
N ALA A 660 21.45 6.44 -5.68
CA ALA A 660 22.18 7.56 -6.29
C ALA A 660 21.35 8.86 -6.29
N ALA A 661 20.10 8.79 -6.75
CA ALA A 661 19.20 9.94 -6.75
C ALA A 661 18.87 10.44 -5.33
N GLY A 662 18.76 9.53 -4.36
CA GLY A 662 18.63 9.86 -2.95
C GLY A 662 19.82 10.65 -2.42
N LEU A 663 21.04 10.16 -2.65
CA LEU A 663 22.29 10.79 -2.20
C LEU A 663 22.47 12.20 -2.79
N LEU A 664 22.17 12.38 -4.08
CA LEU A 664 22.23 13.68 -4.74
C LEU A 664 21.19 14.66 -4.17
N ARG A 665 19.97 14.19 -3.86
CA ARG A 665 18.96 15.00 -3.18
C ARG A 665 19.36 15.36 -1.75
N CYS A 666 20.03 14.45 -1.02
CA CYS A 666 20.64 14.76 0.27
C CYS A 666 21.66 15.90 0.12
N ALA A 667 22.58 15.79 -0.84
CA ALA A 667 23.57 16.82 -1.11
C ALA A 667 22.91 18.18 -1.43
N ALA A 668 21.88 18.18 -2.29
CA ALA A 668 21.13 19.38 -2.65
C ALA A 668 20.48 20.04 -1.44
N TRP A 669 19.96 19.23 -0.51
CA TRP A 669 19.39 19.72 0.73
C TRP A 669 20.43 20.31 1.68
N LEU A 670 21.59 19.66 1.82
CA LEU A 670 22.69 20.12 2.68
C LEU A 670 23.23 21.48 2.26
N ILE A 671 23.22 21.76 0.96
CA ILE A 671 23.59 23.05 0.38
C ILE A 671 22.55 24.13 0.65
N GLY A 672 21.37 23.84 1.19
CA GLY A 672 20.32 24.83 1.46
C GLY A 672 20.74 25.99 2.40
N PRO A 673 19.83 26.59 3.19
CA PRO A 673 20.07 27.89 3.84
C PRO A 673 21.23 27.97 4.86
N ARG A 674 22.01 26.90 5.11
CA ARG A 674 23.03 26.82 6.16
C ARG A 674 24.34 26.11 5.79
N GLY A 675 24.60 25.79 4.52
CA GLY A 675 25.92 25.22 4.14
C GLY A 675 27.06 26.24 4.28
N THR A 676 28.32 25.80 4.18
CA THR A 676 29.48 26.69 4.16
C THR A 676 29.98 26.90 2.74
N LEU A 677 30.74 27.97 2.52
CA LEU A 677 31.40 28.23 1.24
C LEU A 677 32.25 27.03 0.80
N ALA A 678 33.09 26.51 1.70
CA ALA A 678 33.96 25.36 1.43
C ALA A 678 33.17 24.11 1.01
N ALA A 679 32.03 23.84 1.64
CA ALA A 679 31.19 22.69 1.28
C ALA A 679 30.52 22.86 -0.09
N GLU A 680 30.15 24.09 -0.46
CA GLU A 680 29.66 24.41 -1.81
C GLU A 680 30.74 24.24 -2.87
N GLU A 681 31.96 24.74 -2.60
CA GLU A 681 33.07 24.60 -3.54
C GLU A 681 33.42 23.14 -3.81
N ALA A 682 33.54 22.34 -2.75
CA ALA A 682 33.80 20.91 -2.86
C ALA A 682 32.69 20.18 -3.65
N LEU A 683 31.42 20.57 -3.47
CA LEU A 683 30.30 20.02 -4.24
C LEU A 683 30.30 20.45 -5.70
N ILE A 684 30.63 21.71 -5.99
CA ILE A 684 30.73 22.19 -7.38
C ILE A 684 31.86 21.45 -8.10
N GLU A 685 33.00 21.26 -7.44
CA GLU A 685 34.11 20.48 -8.00
C GLU A 685 33.71 19.02 -8.25
N ALA A 686 33.07 18.36 -7.27
CA ALA A 686 32.61 16.99 -7.42
C ALA A 686 31.52 16.85 -8.51
N VAL A 687 30.53 17.75 -8.54
CA VAL A 687 29.50 17.77 -9.59
C VAL A 687 30.16 17.97 -10.94
N ASN A 688 31.05 18.94 -11.11
CA ASN A 688 31.71 19.17 -12.39
C ASN A 688 32.58 17.99 -12.85
N ALA A 689 33.28 17.33 -11.93
CA ALA A 689 34.09 16.15 -12.24
C ALA A 689 33.23 14.98 -12.73
N HIS A 690 32.01 14.83 -12.19
CA HIS A 690 31.19 13.64 -12.40
C HIS A 690 29.92 13.86 -13.24
N PHE A 691 29.55 15.11 -13.57
CA PHE A 691 28.27 15.43 -14.22
C PHE A 691 28.10 14.66 -15.52
N SER A 692 29.11 14.59 -16.37
CA SER A 692 29.03 13.85 -17.64
C SER A 692 28.67 12.38 -17.45
N GLN A 693 29.11 11.76 -16.35
CA GLN A 693 28.78 10.37 -16.02
C GLN A 693 27.36 10.26 -15.45
N LEU A 694 27.00 11.16 -14.52
CA LEU A 694 25.67 11.23 -13.91
C LEU A 694 24.56 11.50 -14.95
N VAL A 695 24.86 12.28 -15.98
CA VAL A 695 23.94 12.60 -17.08
C VAL A 695 23.68 11.42 -18.02
N LEU A 696 24.60 10.45 -18.06
CA LEU A 696 24.44 9.22 -18.83
C LEU A 696 23.69 8.12 -18.06
N ALA A 697 23.54 8.28 -16.74
CA ALA A 697 22.88 7.33 -15.85
C ALA A 697 21.35 7.31 -16.05
N ASP A 698 20.67 6.57 -15.17
CA ASP A 698 19.21 6.47 -15.12
C ASP A 698 18.53 7.84 -14.97
N GLU A 699 17.31 7.96 -15.51
CA GLU A 699 16.50 9.19 -15.48
C GLU A 699 16.39 9.81 -14.08
N GLN A 700 16.23 8.99 -13.04
CA GLN A 700 16.10 9.50 -11.66
C GLN A 700 17.37 10.17 -11.16
N VAL A 701 18.53 9.63 -11.55
CA VAL A 701 19.85 10.18 -11.20
C VAL A 701 20.04 11.50 -11.91
N VAL A 702 19.75 11.57 -13.22
CA VAL A 702 19.82 12.82 -14.00
C VAL A 702 18.95 13.92 -13.38
N VAL A 703 17.70 13.60 -13.04
CA VAL A 703 16.79 14.55 -12.39
C VAL A 703 17.35 15.02 -11.04
N ALA A 704 17.90 14.13 -10.22
CA ALA A 704 18.47 14.49 -8.94
C ALA A 704 19.75 15.33 -9.06
N SER A 705 20.61 15.05 -10.06
CA SER A 705 21.77 15.88 -10.37
C SER A 705 21.35 17.29 -10.80
N LEU A 706 20.31 17.42 -11.63
CA LEU A 706 19.77 18.71 -12.03
C LEU A 706 19.18 19.48 -10.83
N GLN A 707 18.52 18.79 -9.90
CA GLN A 707 18.04 19.38 -8.64
C GLN A 707 19.19 19.87 -7.75
N LEU A 708 20.33 19.17 -7.73
CA LEU A 708 21.54 19.58 -7.02
C LEU A 708 22.16 20.83 -7.66
N VAL A 709 22.28 20.87 -8.98
CA VAL A 709 22.72 22.05 -9.74
C VAL A 709 21.80 23.25 -9.48
N GLU A 710 20.49 23.03 -9.52
CA GLU A 710 19.49 24.05 -9.23
C GLU A 710 19.66 24.59 -7.80
N ALA A 711 19.86 23.73 -6.80
CA ALA A 711 20.09 24.14 -5.42
C ALA A 711 21.37 24.97 -5.25
N LEU A 712 22.45 24.59 -5.94
CA LEU A 712 23.71 25.34 -5.97
C LEU A 712 23.54 26.72 -6.62
N ALA A 713 22.81 26.79 -7.73
CA ALA A 713 22.53 28.03 -8.46
C ALA A 713 21.60 28.97 -7.70
N ARG A 714 20.56 28.43 -7.04
CA ARG A 714 19.67 29.17 -6.13
C ARG A 714 20.42 29.87 -5.01
N ARG A 715 21.47 29.22 -4.53
CA ARG A 715 22.21 29.69 -3.36
C ARG A 715 23.22 30.78 -3.68
N ARG A 716 24.02 30.63 -4.73
CA ARG A 716 24.91 31.70 -5.17
C ARG A 716 24.87 31.77 -6.67
N VAL A 717 24.50 32.93 -7.18
CA VAL A 717 24.47 33.18 -8.62
C VAL A 717 25.89 33.05 -9.22
N ALA A 718 26.94 33.30 -8.44
CA ALA A 718 28.33 33.03 -8.81
C ALA A 718 28.60 31.55 -9.11
N ASN A 719 27.88 30.61 -8.47
CA ASN A 719 28.05 29.17 -8.74
C ASN A 719 27.63 28.83 -10.17
N VAL A 720 26.67 29.57 -10.75
CA VAL A 720 26.22 29.37 -12.13
C VAL A 720 27.38 29.47 -13.13
N ALA A 721 28.30 30.41 -12.94
CA ALA A 721 29.44 30.58 -13.83
C ALA A 721 30.43 29.40 -13.77
N ARG A 722 30.42 28.65 -12.66
CA ARG A 722 31.26 27.46 -12.44
C ARG A 722 30.56 26.17 -12.84
N LEU A 723 29.25 26.18 -13.05
CA LEU A 723 28.46 24.99 -13.40
C LEU A 723 28.51 24.72 -14.92
N LEU A 724 28.37 23.44 -15.28
CA LEU A 724 28.45 22.93 -16.66
C LEU A 724 27.27 23.35 -17.56
N LEU A 725 27.19 24.65 -17.87
CA LEU A 725 26.13 25.28 -18.66
C LEU A 725 25.88 24.62 -20.04
N PRO A 726 26.91 24.25 -20.83
CA PRO A 726 26.70 23.59 -22.11
C PRO A 726 25.97 22.25 -21.99
N GLN A 727 26.30 21.46 -20.95
CA GLN A 727 25.69 20.18 -20.67
C GLN A 727 24.23 20.35 -20.19
N LEU A 728 23.94 21.38 -19.41
CA LEU A 728 22.56 21.71 -19.01
C LEU A 728 21.67 22.05 -20.20
N LEU A 729 22.15 22.86 -21.15
CA LEU A 729 21.40 23.13 -22.38
C LEU A 729 21.23 21.89 -23.24
N GLN A 730 22.28 21.05 -23.35
CA GLN A 730 22.17 19.81 -24.09
C GLN A 730 21.11 18.90 -23.48
N LEU A 731 21.03 18.81 -22.15
CA LEU A 731 20.00 18.08 -21.43
C LEU A 731 18.60 18.69 -21.58
N TRP A 732 18.49 20.01 -21.62
CA TRP A 732 17.21 20.67 -21.82
C TRP A 732 16.71 20.47 -23.26
N ARG A 733 17.59 20.59 -24.27
CA ARG A 733 17.26 20.36 -25.69
C ARG A 733 16.96 18.90 -26.00
N ASN A 734 17.83 18.01 -25.54
CA ASN A 734 17.83 16.60 -25.93
C ASN A 734 17.38 15.68 -24.79
N GLY A 735 16.79 16.24 -23.73
CA GLY A 735 16.35 15.49 -22.56
C GLY A 735 15.42 14.36 -22.97
N ARG A 736 15.82 13.13 -22.62
CA ARG A 736 15.16 11.89 -23.06
C ARG A 736 13.69 11.84 -22.63
N THR A 737 13.34 12.52 -21.53
CA THR A 737 12.00 12.50 -20.94
C THR A 737 11.51 13.90 -20.56
N ALA A 738 10.20 14.03 -20.32
CA ALA A 738 9.61 15.27 -19.85
C ALA A 738 10.13 15.69 -18.46
N LYS A 739 10.41 14.74 -17.55
CA LYS A 739 10.89 15.05 -16.20
C LYS A 739 12.29 15.66 -16.22
N VAL A 740 13.19 15.11 -17.04
CA VAL A 740 14.55 15.66 -17.23
C VAL A 740 14.47 17.07 -17.81
N ARG A 741 13.62 17.30 -18.81
CA ARG A 741 13.42 18.65 -19.38
C ARG A 741 12.86 19.64 -18.36
N VAL A 742 11.90 19.21 -17.52
CA VAL A 742 11.37 20.06 -16.44
C VAL A 742 12.47 20.39 -15.43
N ALA A 743 13.23 19.42 -14.94
CA ALA A 743 14.32 19.66 -13.99
C ALA A 743 15.43 20.55 -14.58
N ALA A 744 15.78 20.36 -15.85
CA ALA A 744 16.77 21.18 -16.54
C ALA A 744 16.25 22.63 -16.74
N ASN A 745 14.95 22.79 -17.03
CA ASN A 745 14.32 24.09 -17.12
C ASN A 745 14.38 24.83 -15.77
N GLU A 746 14.06 24.14 -14.65
CA GLU A 746 14.18 24.73 -13.31
C GLU A 746 15.63 25.17 -13.01
N ALA A 747 16.64 24.36 -13.33
CA ALA A 747 18.04 24.76 -13.18
C ALA A 747 18.41 25.99 -14.06
N LEU A 748 17.98 26.00 -15.33
CA LEU A 748 18.26 27.08 -16.28
C LEU A 748 17.61 28.42 -15.88
N ILE A 749 16.43 28.40 -15.25
CA ILE A 749 15.79 29.61 -14.70
C ILE A 749 16.72 30.32 -13.73
N TRP A 750 17.43 29.59 -12.87
CA TRP A 750 18.38 30.17 -11.93
C TRP A 750 19.67 30.59 -12.62
N CYS A 751 20.08 29.88 -13.66
CA CYS A 751 21.19 30.32 -14.49
C CYS A 751 20.93 31.71 -15.08
N THR A 752 19.71 32.01 -15.54
CA THR A 752 19.38 33.32 -16.15
C THR A 752 19.54 34.53 -15.26
N ARG A 753 19.74 34.35 -13.95
CA ARG A 753 20.09 35.45 -13.03
C ARG A 753 21.55 35.89 -13.13
N CYS A 754 22.44 35.04 -13.65
CA CYS A 754 23.87 35.31 -13.73
C CYS A 754 24.20 36.15 -14.98
N PRO A 755 24.82 37.35 -14.83
CA PRO A 755 25.17 38.23 -15.95
C PRO A 755 25.99 37.55 -17.03
N PHE A 756 26.98 36.75 -16.61
CA PHE A 756 27.87 36.02 -17.52
C PHE A 756 27.11 35.01 -18.40
N THR A 757 26.02 34.44 -17.90
CA THR A 757 25.19 33.52 -18.68
C THR A 757 24.09 34.22 -19.46
N ASN A 758 23.77 35.47 -19.11
CA ASN A 758 22.76 36.27 -19.81
C ASN A 758 23.23 36.63 -21.23
N GLU A 759 24.50 37.01 -21.39
CA GLU A 759 25.10 37.23 -22.73
C GLU A 759 24.99 35.96 -23.58
N TRP A 760 25.31 34.80 -23.00
CA TRP A 760 25.22 33.53 -23.69
C TRP A 760 23.78 33.12 -24.05
N MET A 761 22.79 33.47 -23.23
CA MET A 761 21.38 33.21 -23.56
C MET A 761 20.81 34.17 -24.60
N GLN A 762 21.42 35.34 -24.79
CA GLN A 762 21.08 36.22 -25.90
C GLN A 762 21.55 35.65 -27.24
N ASP A 763 22.64 34.88 -27.25
CA ASP A 763 23.16 34.19 -28.44
C ASP A 763 22.39 32.91 -28.78
N ALA A 764 21.77 32.26 -27.78
CA ALA A 764 20.85 31.15 -28.03
C ALA A 764 19.58 31.68 -28.73
N LYS A 765 19.10 30.97 -29.76
CA LYS A 765 17.89 31.38 -30.52
C LYS A 765 16.75 31.66 -29.55
N GLN A 766 16.30 32.92 -29.48
CA GLN A 766 15.23 33.37 -28.56
C GLN A 766 14.00 32.46 -28.56
N VAL A 767 13.64 31.92 -29.73
CA VAL A 767 12.50 31.01 -29.91
C VAL A 767 12.65 29.71 -29.11
N GLU A 768 13.86 29.19 -28.95
CA GLU A 768 14.10 27.98 -28.15
C GLU A 768 13.95 28.29 -26.66
N LEU A 769 14.48 29.42 -26.18
CA LEU A 769 14.47 29.77 -24.76
C LEU A 769 13.15 30.36 -24.24
N GLU A 770 12.19 30.64 -25.12
CA GLU A 770 10.90 31.24 -24.76
C GLU A 770 10.20 30.56 -23.56
N PRO A 771 10.12 29.21 -23.45
CA PRO A 771 9.50 28.57 -22.30
C PRO A 771 10.25 28.80 -20.97
N VAL A 772 11.57 28.96 -21.01
CA VAL A 772 12.40 29.28 -19.84
C VAL A 772 12.18 30.74 -19.44
N LEU A 773 12.19 31.66 -20.42
CA LEU A 773 11.99 33.10 -20.20
C LEU A 773 10.58 33.42 -19.68
N LEU A 774 9.53 32.75 -20.17
CA LEU A 774 8.17 32.90 -19.66
C LEU A 774 8.07 32.47 -18.18
N LYS A 775 8.73 31.35 -17.82
CA LYS A 775 8.80 30.91 -16.41
C LYS A 775 9.58 31.88 -15.54
N VAL A 776 10.69 32.44 -16.04
CA VAL A 776 11.45 33.50 -15.35
C VAL A 776 10.55 34.67 -14.98
N VAL A 777 9.74 35.17 -15.92
CA VAL A 777 8.78 36.26 -15.66
C VAL A 777 7.75 35.86 -14.60
N SER A 778 7.26 34.62 -14.63
CA SER A 778 6.36 34.08 -13.61
C SER A 778 7.01 34.01 -12.23
N TYR A 779 8.26 33.52 -12.16
CA TYR A 779 9.03 33.42 -10.92
C TYR A 779 9.32 34.79 -10.32
N GLN A 780 9.78 35.74 -11.14
CA GLN A 780 10.03 37.12 -10.75
C GLN A 780 8.82 37.75 -10.06
N LYS A 781 7.62 37.57 -10.65
CA LYS A 781 6.36 38.03 -10.07
C LYS A 781 6.03 37.32 -8.76
N SER A 782 6.22 35.99 -8.69
CA SER A 782 5.89 35.20 -7.50
C SER A 782 6.81 35.45 -6.31
N CYS A 783 8.07 35.83 -6.57
CA CYS A 783 9.08 36.10 -5.56
C CYS A 783 9.17 37.59 -5.17
N ASP A 784 8.33 38.46 -5.75
CA ASP A 784 8.35 39.91 -5.56
C ASP A 784 9.74 40.56 -5.73
N VAL A 785 10.55 40.05 -6.67
CA VAL A 785 11.89 40.57 -6.91
C VAL A 785 11.79 41.96 -7.54
N LYS A 786 12.24 43.00 -6.83
CA LYS A 786 12.21 44.38 -7.33
C LYS A 786 13.40 44.65 -8.25
N GLY A 787 13.14 44.93 -9.53
CA GLY A 787 14.17 45.27 -10.51
C GLY A 787 14.27 44.29 -11.68
N GLY A 788 15.40 44.26 -12.38
CA GLY A 788 15.66 43.27 -13.43
C GLY A 788 15.92 41.88 -12.84
N TRP A 789 15.49 40.82 -13.53
CA TRP A 789 15.75 39.43 -13.09
C TRP A 789 17.26 39.09 -13.06
N ALA A 790 18.00 39.62 -14.04
CA ALA A 790 19.45 39.58 -14.07
C ALA A 790 20.02 40.55 -13.04
N LEU A 791 20.87 40.04 -12.15
CA LEU A 791 21.57 40.86 -11.17
C LEU A 791 22.56 41.78 -11.88
N ARG A 792 22.62 43.06 -11.52
CA ARG A 792 23.81 43.85 -11.89
C ARG A 792 24.90 43.55 -10.88
N VAL A 793 26.14 43.50 -11.33
CA VAL A 793 27.31 43.27 -10.45
C VAL A 793 27.34 44.31 -9.31
N GLU A 794 26.81 45.51 -9.56
CA GLU A 794 26.73 46.61 -8.60
C GLU A 794 25.68 46.42 -7.48
N ASP A 795 24.69 45.52 -7.65
CA ASP A 795 23.51 45.37 -6.77
C ASP A 795 23.66 44.22 -5.75
N GLU A 796 24.88 43.69 -5.57
CA GLU A 796 25.17 42.46 -4.79
C GLU A 796 24.75 42.56 -3.30
N MET A 797 24.95 43.73 -2.68
CA MET A 797 24.50 44.03 -1.30
C MET A 797 22.98 44.15 -1.17
N ALA A 798 22.31 44.75 -2.15
CA ALA A 798 20.85 44.94 -2.13
C ALA A 798 20.13 43.59 -2.19
N TYR A 799 20.65 42.66 -2.99
CA TYR A 799 20.13 41.31 -3.09
C TYR A 799 20.31 40.49 -1.81
N THR A 800 21.50 40.57 -1.20
CA THR A 800 21.77 39.89 0.08
C THR A 800 20.78 40.34 1.16
N THR A 801 20.43 41.62 1.12
CA THR A 801 19.43 42.24 1.99
C THR A 801 18.00 41.80 1.67
N GLU A 802 17.64 41.67 0.38
CA GLU A 802 16.28 41.31 -0.07
C GLU A 802 15.95 39.83 0.13
N THR A 803 16.93 38.93 -0.07
CA THR A 803 16.70 37.49 -0.11
C THR A 803 17.22 36.73 1.11
N GLY A 804 18.09 37.36 1.91
CA GLY A 804 18.84 36.68 2.98
C GLY A 804 19.89 35.70 2.47
N ILE A 805 20.23 35.77 1.18
CA ILE A 805 21.19 34.90 0.49
C ILE A 805 22.43 35.72 0.17
N PHE A 806 23.60 35.36 0.74
CA PHE A 806 24.87 36.05 0.48
C PHE A 806 25.33 35.83 -0.97
N LEU A 807 25.30 36.91 -1.76
CA LEU A 807 26.10 37.01 -2.97
C LEU A 807 27.38 37.74 -2.60
N GLY A 808 28.44 36.99 -2.46
CA GLY A 808 29.80 37.48 -2.41
C GLY A 808 30.68 36.40 -3.02
N ASP A 809 31.90 36.75 -3.42
CA ASP A 809 32.94 35.79 -3.84
C ASP A 809 33.30 34.77 -2.75
N GLY A 810 32.87 35.03 -1.51
CA GLY A 810 33.09 34.18 -0.36
C GLY A 810 34.22 34.63 0.55
N SER A 811 34.72 35.86 0.38
CA SER A 811 35.72 36.47 1.25
C SER A 811 35.17 37.00 2.56
#